data_AF-A0A9P8K4W7-F1
#
_entry.id   AF-A0A9P8K4W7-F1
#
_cell.length_a   1.000
_cell.length_b   1.000
_cell.length_c   1.000
_cell.angle_alpha   90.00
_cell.angle_beta   90.00
_cell.angle_gamma   90.00
#
_symmetry.space_group_name_H-M   'P 1'
#
loop_
_entity.id
_entity.type
_entity.pdbx_description
1 polymer ?
#
loop_
_entity_poly.entity_id
_entity_poly.type
_entity_poly.pdbx_seq_one_letter_code
_entity_poly.pdbx_strand_id
1 'polypeptide(L)'
;MDSPQSGWRRLDVGVVGGGIGGMSVAIAMRRAGHDVTIYERNDFAGEVGASVSCAANGTRWLHEWEVDVAKGDPVVLQKLINRDWKTGEPVSVYDLDDYEKRWGYVYNMFHRQYMHAMLKDTALQEEKAGTPAKLVVNHPCKDIDMETGTITFTNGNSAQHDVIIGADGIGSVVRKIIGLNPVKRPSDSSCLHCNVDTEEAVRHGLVDYSQNSALEYWGGQEGKWDKIVLSPCNGGRLLSYYCFFPRALGDYVNQTWGGEDRPVEELLNPYPNLDPQVKAHLAIGKDIQPWRLWVHEPYEYITRGQVCLLGDAAHPMMPHQSQGACMAIEDAAALGILFSPSYFDGNIAQTLQVYQHVRLPRATRVQAAAAKAALNINERIGFSSNTNISNYKVDDEGKKLTIEEMNADAHDREVVPIIINNEEQPFDTDLVLPVKNSVSGENIHHYASADTKTCGRACDAAWNAFQTWRNATIAERRGLLFKVANLYKERMNELVEAQMKETACTEGWARYNVLAATNYINESAACVSSVKGTIPPTDKPDTMTFVYKEPVGPVLVIPPWNAAVILSTRAISSAIVTGCTVVLKCSEMSPLTHTILVDIFRQAGCPPGVLNSIQTSRQDAAAVTESLIANEHIRKVEFIGSAAVGRIIAATAAKHLKPTILELGGKCPAIVLDDADLAKAARLCAQGAIKNHGQICFGTERIIVLRSVADDFIKLLVEEVKKTPAESAISESIAQNAVSILKDAKDKGAKFLCGDGSLQDNCSISNTLVLVDPKTSPDHLRIVDEETFGPSASVYIVDDDAEAIRIANRSAYGLNAAIHTRNLERAIKMGRQLEYGQVHTNSSTVYISPTGPQGGVKGSGWGTQNASWGLDLYYHTKQISWHGEDSGN
;
A
#
# COMPACT_ATOMS: atom_id res chain seq x y z
N MET A 1 16.68 -14.84 16.70
CA MET A 1 17.14 -16.24 16.68
C MET A 1 15.96 -17.09 17.11
N ASP A 2 15.10 -17.43 16.16
CA ASP A 2 13.91 -18.24 16.40
C ASP A 2 14.21 -19.72 16.14
N SER A 3 13.53 -20.62 16.86
CA SER A 3 13.75 -22.07 16.77
C SER A 3 13.41 -22.62 15.37
N PRO A 4 14.10 -23.66 14.86
CA PRO A 4 13.82 -24.18 13.53
C PRO A 4 12.43 -24.84 13.46
N GLN A 5 11.61 -24.46 12.48
CA GLN A 5 10.43 -25.22 12.08
C GLN A 5 10.87 -26.65 11.68
N SER A 6 10.30 -27.67 12.33
CA SER A 6 10.76 -29.06 12.29
C SER A 6 10.36 -29.86 11.03
N GLY A 7 10.22 -29.22 9.86
CA GLY A 7 9.65 -29.82 8.65
C GLY A 7 10.58 -29.91 7.42
N TRP A 8 11.67 -29.17 7.39
CA TRP A 8 12.55 -29.13 6.22
C TRP A 8 13.17 -30.49 5.91
N ARG A 9 13.10 -30.90 4.63
CA ARG A 9 13.80 -32.08 4.11
C ARG A 9 14.53 -31.78 2.82
N ARG A 10 15.63 -32.47 2.58
CA ARG A 10 16.31 -32.51 1.28
C ARG A 10 15.38 -33.14 0.24
N LEU A 11 15.44 -32.64 -0.99
CA LEU A 11 14.64 -33.07 -2.13
C LEU A 11 15.57 -33.48 -3.28
N ASP A 12 15.12 -34.42 -4.10
CA ASP A 12 15.68 -34.69 -5.42
C ASP A 12 14.88 -33.91 -6.48
N VAL A 13 15.54 -33.02 -7.22
CA VAL A 13 14.91 -32.05 -8.13
C VAL A 13 15.32 -32.34 -9.57
N GLY A 14 14.33 -32.62 -10.42
CA GLY A 14 14.51 -32.81 -11.86
C GLY A 14 14.22 -31.52 -12.63
N VAL A 15 15.19 -31.01 -13.38
CA VAL A 15 15.04 -29.80 -14.21
C VAL A 15 15.02 -30.20 -15.69
N VAL A 16 13.93 -29.92 -16.39
CA VAL A 16 13.79 -30.21 -17.82
C VAL A 16 14.13 -28.96 -18.62
N GLY A 17 15.28 -28.97 -19.30
CA GLY A 17 15.85 -27.83 -20.03
C GLY A 17 17.08 -27.26 -19.32
N GLY A 18 18.19 -27.15 -20.05
CA GLY A 18 19.50 -26.70 -19.57
C GLY A 18 19.91 -25.32 -20.08
N GLY A 19 18.97 -24.49 -20.51
CA GLY A 19 19.22 -23.08 -20.87
C GLY A 19 19.47 -22.19 -19.64
N ILE A 20 19.40 -20.86 -19.82
CA ILE A 20 19.62 -19.86 -18.75
C ILE A 20 18.72 -20.14 -17.53
N GLY A 21 17.42 -20.37 -17.74
CA GLY A 21 16.48 -20.68 -16.65
C GLY A 21 16.80 -21.98 -15.91
N GLY A 22 17.14 -23.04 -16.66
CA GLY A 22 17.52 -24.34 -16.10
C GLY A 22 18.78 -24.28 -15.24
N MET A 23 19.80 -23.57 -15.71
CA MET A 23 21.03 -23.35 -14.93
C MET A 23 20.75 -22.46 -13.71
N SER A 24 19.93 -21.42 -13.85
CA SER A 24 19.58 -20.52 -12.74
C SER A 24 18.86 -21.27 -11.62
N VAL A 25 17.85 -22.09 -11.94
CA VAL A 25 17.12 -22.86 -10.91
C VAL A 25 17.99 -23.95 -10.29
N ALA A 26 18.93 -24.51 -11.06
CA ALA A 26 19.87 -25.47 -10.51
C ALA A 26 20.79 -24.83 -9.46
N ILE A 27 21.28 -23.61 -9.72
CA ILE A 27 22.04 -22.83 -8.73
C ILE A 27 21.19 -22.52 -7.50
N ALA A 28 19.96 -22.02 -7.70
CA ALA A 28 19.08 -21.65 -6.60
C ALA A 28 18.71 -22.84 -5.70
N MET A 29 18.30 -23.97 -6.29
CA MET A 29 17.86 -25.16 -5.54
C MET A 29 19.02 -25.89 -4.87
N ARG A 30 20.21 -25.96 -5.50
CA ARG A 30 21.37 -26.55 -4.83
C ARG A 30 21.79 -25.73 -3.61
N ARG A 31 21.75 -24.40 -3.71
CA ARG A 31 22.05 -23.49 -2.59
C ARG A 31 21.04 -23.61 -1.45
N ALA A 32 19.78 -23.93 -1.77
CA ALA A 32 18.74 -24.27 -0.79
C ALA A 32 18.95 -25.65 -0.12
N GLY A 33 19.94 -26.43 -0.56
CA GLY A 33 20.33 -27.70 0.06
C GLY A 33 19.76 -28.96 -0.61
N HIS A 34 19.20 -28.84 -1.82
CA HIS A 34 18.63 -29.94 -2.59
C HIS A 34 19.61 -30.55 -3.59
N ASP A 35 19.36 -31.79 -3.99
CA ASP A 35 20.10 -32.45 -5.06
C ASP A 35 19.39 -32.17 -6.40
N VAL A 36 20.14 -31.74 -7.42
CA VAL A 36 19.55 -31.27 -8.68
C VAL A 36 20.12 -32.02 -9.87
N THR A 37 19.25 -32.49 -10.76
CA THR A 37 19.63 -33.07 -12.06
C THR A 37 18.94 -32.31 -13.20
N ILE A 38 19.74 -31.80 -14.14
CA ILE A 38 19.31 -31.06 -15.33
C ILE A 38 19.33 -32.01 -16.53
N TYR A 39 18.20 -32.08 -17.24
CA TYR A 39 18.04 -32.86 -18.47
C TYR A 39 17.92 -31.93 -19.67
N GLU A 40 18.91 -31.95 -20.55
CA GLU A 40 18.94 -31.16 -21.78
C GLU A 40 18.72 -32.06 -23.01
N ARG A 41 17.96 -31.56 -24.00
CA ARG A 41 17.58 -32.34 -25.19
C ARG A 41 18.76 -32.60 -26.12
N ASN A 42 19.72 -31.68 -26.20
CA ASN A 42 20.85 -31.72 -27.14
C ASN A 42 22.19 -31.45 -26.41
N ASP A 43 23.31 -31.73 -27.06
CA ASP A 43 24.59 -31.17 -26.62
C ASP A 43 24.69 -29.68 -26.99
N PHE A 44 25.44 -28.87 -26.23
CA PHE A 44 25.51 -27.41 -26.33
C PHE A 44 26.36 -26.90 -27.51
N ALA A 45 26.48 -27.68 -28.60
CA ALA A 45 27.30 -27.34 -29.75
C ALA A 45 26.59 -26.34 -30.68
N GLY A 46 27.22 -25.18 -30.94
CA GLY A 46 26.89 -24.33 -32.10
C GLY A 46 25.78 -23.28 -31.95
N GLU A 47 25.41 -22.82 -30.75
CA GLU A 47 24.41 -21.75 -30.63
C GLU A 47 24.96 -20.39 -31.11
N VAL A 48 24.47 -19.84 -32.21
CA VAL A 48 24.71 -18.42 -32.57
C VAL A 48 24.14 -17.52 -31.47
N GLY A 49 24.95 -16.59 -30.95
CA GLY A 49 24.62 -15.81 -29.77
C GLY A 49 23.99 -14.45 -30.08
N ALA A 50 22.94 -14.12 -29.32
CA ALA A 50 22.32 -12.80 -29.30
C ALA A 50 22.60 -12.11 -27.95
N SER A 51 22.39 -10.79 -27.88
CA SER A 51 22.53 -10.06 -26.61
C SER A 51 21.36 -10.30 -25.66
N VAL A 52 21.64 -10.50 -24.38
CA VAL A 52 20.66 -10.78 -23.32
C VAL A 52 20.77 -9.73 -22.24
N SER A 53 19.64 -9.10 -21.92
CA SER A 53 19.50 -8.14 -20.83
C SER A 53 19.37 -8.82 -19.47
N CYS A 54 20.04 -8.23 -18.48
CA CYS A 54 19.89 -8.55 -17.07
C CYS A 54 19.83 -7.25 -16.26
N ALA A 55 18.62 -6.78 -15.97
CA ALA A 55 18.34 -5.63 -15.12
C ALA A 55 18.64 -5.92 -13.63
N ALA A 56 18.56 -4.91 -12.75
CA ALA A 56 18.92 -5.02 -11.33
C ALA A 56 18.24 -6.21 -10.62
N ASN A 57 16.95 -6.41 -10.90
CA ASN A 57 16.16 -7.52 -10.36
C ASN A 57 16.72 -8.92 -10.71
N GLY A 58 17.43 -9.06 -11.84
CA GLY A 58 18.16 -10.28 -12.20
C GLY A 58 19.62 -10.26 -11.73
N THR A 59 20.32 -9.14 -11.91
CA THR A 59 21.74 -8.97 -11.53
C THR A 59 21.95 -9.25 -10.05
N ARG A 60 21.04 -8.79 -9.18
CA ARG A 60 21.05 -9.09 -7.74
C ARG A 60 21.27 -10.57 -7.46
N TRP A 61 20.52 -11.45 -8.13
CA TRP A 61 20.60 -12.89 -7.90
C TRP A 61 21.88 -13.50 -8.43
N LEU A 62 22.45 -12.96 -9.51
CA LEU A 62 23.78 -13.37 -9.96
C LEU A 62 24.83 -13.11 -8.87
N HIS A 63 24.77 -11.95 -8.20
CA HIS A 63 25.65 -11.64 -7.07
C HIS A 63 25.36 -12.50 -5.83
N GLU A 64 24.08 -12.65 -5.45
CA GLU A 64 23.66 -13.48 -4.32
C GLU A 64 24.10 -14.94 -4.48
N TRP A 65 24.04 -15.45 -5.70
CA TRP A 65 24.49 -16.79 -6.05
C TRP A 65 26.01 -16.89 -6.27
N GLU A 66 26.72 -15.78 -6.17
CA GLU A 66 28.15 -15.65 -6.41
C GLU A 66 28.58 -16.15 -7.80
N VAL A 67 27.74 -15.89 -8.81
CA VAL A 67 28.07 -16.11 -10.22
C VAL A 67 29.22 -15.16 -10.58
N ASP A 68 30.21 -15.67 -11.30
CA ASP A 68 31.31 -14.86 -11.82
C ASP A 68 30.83 -14.03 -13.03
N VAL A 69 30.22 -12.88 -12.73
CA VAL A 69 29.65 -11.95 -13.72
C VAL A 69 30.70 -11.45 -14.71
N ALA A 70 31.97 -11.36 -14.31
CA ALA A 70 33.05 -10.87 -15.16
C ALA A 70 33.32 -11.82 -16.35
N LYS A 71 33.10 -13.13 -16.20
CA LYS A 71 33.16 -14.09 -17.32
C LYS A 71 32.14 -13.81 -18.41
N GLY A 72 31.05 -13.12 -18.07
CA GLY A 72 30.03 -12.69 -19.02
C GLY A 72 30.47 -11.58 -19.98
N ASP A 73 31.58 -10.89 -19.66
CA ASP A 73 32.04 -9.63 -20.26
C ASP A 73 30.89 -8.68 -20.64
N PRO A 74 30.03 -8.30 -19.67
CA PRO A 74 28.84 -7.52 -19.97
C PRO A 74 29.17 -6.08 -20.36
N VAL A 75 28.25 -5.46 -21.09
CA VAL A 75 28.16 -4.00 -21.14
C VAL A 75 27.20 -3.54 -20.06
N VAL A 76 27.67 -2.65 -19.17
CA VAL A 76 26.80 -1.99 -18.19
C VAL A 76 26.05 -0.87 -18.89
N LEU A 77 24.73 -0.97 -18.97
CA LEU A 77 23.90 0.04 -19.61
C LEU A 77 23.87 1.34 -18.81
N GLN A 78 24.05 2.44 -19.55
CA GLN A 78 23.99 3.80 -19.03
C GLN A 78 22.77 4.57 -19.54
N LYS A 79 22.19 4.16 -20.69
CA LYS A 79 21.06 4.87 -21.31
C LYS A 79 20.13 3.93 -22.08
N LEU A 80 18.89 4.40 -22.26
CA LEU A 80 17.99 3.92 -23.29
C LEU A 80 17.78 5.07 -24.29
N ILE A 81 17.97 4.81 -25.57
CA ILE A 81 17.90 5.86 -26.61
C ILE A 81 16.89 5.43 -27.66
N ASN A 82 15.85 6.23 -27.87
CA ASN A 82 14.95 6.10 -29.01
C ASN A 82 15.28 7.17 -30.03
N ARG A 83 15.48 6.76 -31.29
CA ARG A 83 15.94 7.59 -32.41
C ARG A 83 14.87 7.68 -33.48
N ASP A 84 14.93 8.78 -34.22
CA ASP A 84 14.10 8.97 -35.39
C ASP A 84 14.44 7.92 -36.45
N TRP A 85 13.40 7.38 -37.08
CA TRP A 85 13.53 6.30 -38.06
C TRP A 85 14.37 6.67 -39.28
N LYS A 86 14.31 7.94 -39.73
CA LYS A 86 14.94 8.39 -40.98
C LYS A 86 16.27 9.11 -40.75
N THR A 87 16.37 9.89 -39.69
CA THR A 87 17.57 10.72 -39.44
C THR A 87 18.55 10.08 -38.46
N GLY A 88 18.09 9.15 -37.61
CA GLY A 88 18.90 8.57 -36.54
C GLY A 88 19.12 9.52 -35.35
N GLU A 89 18.57 10.73 -35.38
CA GLU A 89 18.70 11.68 -34.27
C GLU A 89 17.92 11.19 -33.02
N PRO A 90 18.47 11.31 -31.80
CA PRO A 90 17.76 10.96 -30.58
C PRO A 90 16.46 11.77 -30.41
N VAL A 91 15.34 11.07 -30.25
CA VAL A 91 14.01 11.65 -29.99
C VAL A 91 13.66 11.54 -28.51
N SER A 92 14.10 10.48 -27.84
CA SER A 92 13.91 10.26 -26.41
C SER A 92 15.12 9.58 -25.83
N VAL A 93 15.67 10.14 -24.75
CA VAL A 93 16.76 9.56 -23.98
C VAL A 93 16.26 9.35 -22.55
N TYR A 94 16.47 8.16 -22.02
CA TYR A 94 16.25 7.84 -20.62
C TYR A 94 17.59 7.46 -20.01
N ASP A 95 18.10 8.30 -19.11
CA ASP A 95 19.37 8.09 -18.44
C ASP A 95 19.25 7.03 -17.33
N LEU A 96 20.30 6.23 -17.17
CA LEU A 96 20.45 5.15 -16.18
C LEU A 96 21.73 5.36 -15.35
N ASP A 97 22.26 6.57 -15.29
CA ASP A 97 23.49 6.90 -14.56
C ASP A 97 23.38 6.70 -13.05
N ASP A 98 22.18 6.90 -12.49
CA ASP A 98 21.86 6.63 -11.09
C ASP A 98 21.30 5.22 -10.83
N TYR A 99 21.32 4.32 -11.82
CA TYR A 99 20.65 3.02 -11.75
C TYR A 99 21.15 2.15 -10.59
N GLU A 100 22.45 1.95 -10.48
CA GLU A 100 23.03 1.18 -9.37
C GLU A 100 22.74 1.83 -8.02
N LYS A 101 22.75 3.17 -7.95
CA LYS A 101 22.41 3.90 -6.73
C LYS A 101 20.94 3.69 -6.32
N ARG A 102 20.02 3.60 -7.30
CA ARG A 102 18.59 3.41 -7.05
C ARG A 102 18.22 1.98 -6.66
N TRP A 103 18.90 1.00 -7.23
CA TRP A 103 18.48 -0.42 -7.12
C TRP A 103 19.57 -1.36 -6.59
N GLY A 104 20.73 -0.83 -6.20
CA GLY A 104 21.85 -1.58 -5.62
C GLY A 104 22.69 -2.38 -6.61
N TYR A 105 22.21 -2.55 -7.85
CA TYR A 105 22.86 -3.38 -8.87
C TYR A 105 22.78 -2.75 -10.25
N VAL A 106 23.80 -3.00 -11.07
CA VAL A 106 23.89 -2.50 -12.45
C VAL A 106 22.96 -3.26 -13.43
N TYR A 107 22.62 -2.60 -14.54
CA TYR A 107 21.93 -3.22 -15.67
C TYR A 107 22.96 -3.76 -16.67
N ASN A 108 23.08 -5.08 -16.78
CA ASN A 108 24.03 -5.76 -17.66
C ASN A 108 23.41 -6.18 -19.00
N MET A 109 24.19 -6.09 -20.08
CA MET A 109 23.95 -6.76 -21.36
C MET A 109 25.02 -7.81 -21.61
N PHE A 110 24.62 -9.08 -21.58
CA PHE A 110 25.52 -10.21 -21.79
C PHE A 110 25.40 -10.76 -23.20
N HIS A 111 26.49 -11.31 -23.72
CA HIS A 111 26.36 -12.24 -24.85
C HIS A 111 25.74 -13.55 -24.32
N ARG A 112 24.70 -14.08 -25.00
CA ARG A 112 23.93 -15.24 -24.54
C ARG A 112 24.79 -16.43 -24.12
N GLN A 113 25.80 -16.78 -24.93
CA GLN A 113 26.66 -17.93 -24.64
C GLN A 113 27.50 -17.71 -23.38
N TYR A 114 27.97 -16.49 -23.13
CA TYR A 114 28.79 -16.19 -21.95
C TYR A 114 27.94 -16.16 -20.68
N MET A 115 26.71 -15.64 -20.78
CA MET A 115 25.73 -15.74 -19.70
C MET A 115 25.39 -17.20 -19.37
N HIS A 116 25.20 -18.03 -20.39
CA HIS A 116 24.97 -19.46 -20.17
C HIS A 116 26.20 -20.14 -19.54
N ALA A 117 27.41 -19.86 -20.03
CA ALA A 117 28.65 -20.41 -19.50
C ALA A 117 28.88 -20.04 -18.03
N MET A 118 28.72 -18.76 -17.65
CA MET A 118 28.90 -18.35 -16.24
C MET A 118 27.89 -19.02 -15.29
N LEU A 119 26.64 -19.21 -15.74
CA LEU A 119 25.62 -19.91 -14.97
C LEU A 119 25.91 -21.42 -14.90
N LYS A 120 26.31 -22.02 -16.02
CA LYS A 120 26.66 -23.44 -16.10
C LYS A 120 27.86 -23.76 -15.21
N ASP A 121 28.93 -22.97 -15.26
CA ASP A 121 30.08 -23.10 -14.38
C ASP A 121 29.64 -23.05 -12.91
N THR A 122 28.79 -22.07 -12.56
CA THR A 122 28.29 -21.91 -11.19
C THR A 122 27.41 -23.09 -10.75
N ALA A 123 26.56 -23.59 -11.63
CA ALA A 123 25.64 -24.69 -11.34
C ALA A 123 26.39 -26.02 -11.10
N LEU A 124 27.50 -26.25 -11.80
CA LEU A 124 28.18 -27.55 -11.86
C LEU A 124 29.48 -27.64 -11.03
N GLN A 125 30.05 -26.52 -10.55
CA GLN A 125 31.31 -26.53 -9.80
C GLN A 125 31.17 -26.96 -8.32
N GLU A 126 32.24 -27.50 -7.74
CA GLU A 126 32.28 -28.05 -6.37
C GLU A 126 32.41 -26.97 -5.29
N GLU A 127 33.08 -25.85 -5.60
CA GLU A 127 33.48 -24.83 -4.64
C GLU A 127 32.32 -23.90 -4.20
N LYS A 128 31.15 -24.01 -4.84
CA LYS A 128 29.96 -23.22 -4.51
C LYS A 128 29.03 -23.94 -3.56
N ALA A 129 28.23 -23.16 -2.81
CA ALA A 129 27.29 -23.67 -1.83
C ALA A 129 26.31 -24.72 -2.42
N GLY A 130 26.10 -25.81 -1.67
CA GLY A 130 25.24 -26.92 -2.06
C GLY A 130 25.94 -28.01 -2.89
N THR A 131 25.28 -29.16 -3.08
CA THR A 131 25.78 -30.24 -3.94
C THR A 131 25.82 -29.78 -5.41
N PRO A 132 26.90 -30.03 -6.18
CA PRO A 132 26.93 -29.77 -7.62
C PRO A 132 25.74 -30.38 -8.36
N ALA A 133 25.10 -29.58 -9.21
CA ALA A 133 24.04 -30.09 -10.07
C ALA A 133 24.62 -31.09 -11.08
N LYS A 134 23.84 -32.10 -11.45
CA LYS A 134 24.19 -33.07 -12.49
C LYS A 134 23.60 -32.62 -13.81
N LEU A 135 24.39 -32.58 -14.88
CA LEU A 135 23.90 -32.26 -16.22
C LEU A 135 23.90 -33.52 -17.09
N VAL A 136 22.74 -33.85 -17.66
CA VAL A 136 22.53 -34.99 -18.54
C VAL A 136 21.99 -34.48 -19.88
N VAL A 137 22.78 -34.63 -20.95
CA VAL A 137 22.42 -34.20 -22.31
C VAL A 137 21.81 -35.34 -23.12
N ASN A 138 21.22 -35.04 -24.28
CA ASN A 138 20.53 -36.01 -25.15
C ASN A 138 19.36 -36.73 -24.47
N HIS A 139 18.65 -36.02 -23.58
CA HIS A 139 17.47 -36.52 -22.85
C HIS A 139 16.24 -35.63 -23.12
N PRO A 140 15.66 -35.67 -24.33
CA PRO A 140 14.43 -34.93 -24.61
C PRO A 140 13.28 -35.51 -23.79
N CYS A 141 12.63 -34.67 -22.97
CA CYS A 141 11.48 -35.07 -22.18
C CYS A 141 10.31 -35.46 -23.12
N LYS A 142 9.73 -36.63 -22.89
CA LYS A 142 8.57 -37.16 -23.62
C LYS A 142 7.29 -37.01 -22.80
N ASP A 143 7.33 -37.40 -21.52
CA ASP A 143 6.17 -37.41 -20.63
C ASP A 143 6.59 -37.29 -19.16
N ILE A 144 5.67 -36.87 -18.29
CA ILE A 144 5.86 -36.78 -16.83
C ILE A 144 4.63 -37.35 -16.14
N ASP A 145 4.85 -38.39 -15.33
CA ASP A 145 3.84 -38.86 -14.37
C ASP A 145 3.85 -37.96 -13.13
N MET A 146 2.80 -37.16 -12.99
CA MET A 146 2.66 -36.17 -11.91
C MET A 146 2.35 -36.79 -10.54
N GLU A 147 1.92 -38.06 -10.47
CA GLU A 147 1.66 -38.75 -9.20
C GLU A 147 2.94 -39.34 -8.62
N THR A 148 3.80 -39.88 -9.48
CA THR A 148 5.04 -40.55 -9.06
C THR A 148 6.28 -39.67 -9.17
N GLY A 149 6.22 -38.55 -9.90
CA GLY A 149 7.39 -37.72 -10.19
C GLY A 149 8.33 -38.32 -11.23
N THR A 150 7.82 -39.20 -12.12
CA THR A 150 8.64 -39.92 -13.10
C THR A 150 8.67 -39.19 -14.45
N ILE A 151 9.87 -38.81 -14.90
CA ILE A 151 10.14 -38.28 -16.24
C ILE A 151 10.47 -39.44 -17.18
N THR A 152 9.78 -39.52 -18.32
CA THR A 152 10.13 -40.43 -19.42
C THR A 152 10.78 -39.65 -20.55
N PHE A 153 11.92 -40.13 -21.06
CA PHE A 153 12.67 -39.49 -22.14
C PHE A 153 12.48 -40.21 -23.49
N THR A 154 12.68 -39.50 -24.60
CA THR A 154 12.53 -40.09 -25.95
C THR A 154 13.59 -41.13 -26.29
N ASN A 155 14.72 -41.14 -25.58
CA ASN A 155 15.79 -42.13 -25.74
C ASN A 155 15.52 -43.46 -25.02
N GLY A 156 14.36 -43.61 -24.37
CA GLY A 156 13.95 -44.82 -23.65
C GLY A 156 14.32 -44.84 -22.16
N ASN A 157 15.09 -43.86 -21.68
CA ASN A 157 15.43 -43.73 -20.27
C ASN A 157 14.26 -43.10 -19.46
N SER A 158 14.31 -43.27 -18.14
CA SER A 158 13.43 -42.59 -17.19
C SER A 158 14.18 -42.18 -15.93
N ALA A 159 13.65 -41.19 -15.21
CA ALA A 159 14.18 -40.72 -13.93
C ALA A 159 13.03 -40.29 -13.02
N GLN A 160 13.20 -40.42 -11.70
CA GLN A 160 12.19 -40.06 -10.71
C GLN A 160 12.73 -38.98 -9.78
N HIS A 161 11.92 -37.96 -9.50
CA HIS A 161 12.29 -36.82 -8.64
C HIS A 161 11.12 -36.43 -7.72
N ASP A 162 11.42 -35.80 -6.58
CA ASP A 162 10.41 -35.23 -5.68
C ASP A 162 9.67 -34.04 -6.31
N VAL A 163 10.39 -33.23 -7.08
CA VAL A 163 9.89 -32.01 -7.74
C VAL A 163 10.45 -31.95 -9.15
N ILE A 164 9.61 -31.58 -10.12
CA ILE A 164 10.03 -31.41 -11.51
C ILE A 164 9.79 -29.97 -11.96
N ILE A 165 10.82 -29.37 -12.53
CA ILE A 165 10.82 -27.97 -12.95
C ILE A 165 11.02 -27.90 -14.46
N GLY A 166 9.99 -27.45 -15.17
CA GLY A 166 10.02 -27.22 -16.61
C GLY A 166 10.66 -25.87 -16.95
N ALA A 167 11.86 -25.92 -17.53
CA ALA A 167 12.65 -24.79 -18.01
C ALA A 167 13.01 -24.93 -19.52
N ASP A 168 12.17 -25.65 -20.28
CA ASP A 168 12.37 -26.06 -21.68
C ASP A 168 11.86 -25.03 -22.72
N GLY A 169 11.67 -23.78 -22.27
CA GLY A 169 11.47 -22.59 -23.10
C GLY A 169 10.11 -22.48 -23.81
N ILE A 170 10.04 -21.63 -24.83
CA ILE A 170 8.79 -21.31 -25.57
C ILE A 170 8.10 -22.57 -26.13
N GLY A 171 8.91 -23.57 -26.52
CA GLY A 171 8.46 -24.86 -27.04
C GLY A 171 8.03 -25.89 -25.99
N SER A 172 7.95 -25.49 -24.71
CA SER A 172 7.81 -26.38 -23.56
C SER A 172 6.86 -27.56 -23.76
N VAL A 173 7.42 -28.76 -23.58
CA VAL A 173 6.73 -30.05 -23.50
C VAL A 173 6.10 -30.18 -22.12
N VAL A 174 6.83 -29.79 -21.06
CA VAL A 174 6.33 -29.84 -19.66
C VAL A 174 5.02 -29.08 -19.51
N ARG A 175 4.92 -27.90 -20.12
CA ARG A 175 3.68 -27.10 -20.12
C ARG A 175 2.49 -27.88 -20.67
N LYS A 176 2.67 -28.61 -21.77
CA LYS A 176 1.59 -29.43 -22.35
C LYS A 176 1.23 -30.59 -21.43
N ILE A 177 2.23 -31.24 -20.82
CA ILE A 177 2.03 -32.38 -19.92
C ILE A 177 1.19 -31.98 -18.70
N ILE A 178 1.43 -30.80 -18.12
CA ILE A 178 0.62 -30.33 -16.99
C ILE A 178 -0.79 -29.85 -17.39
N GLY A 179 -1.15 -29.93 -18.68
CA GLY A 179 -2.49 -29.62 -19.19
C GLY A 179 -2.69 -28.19 -19.70
N LEU A 180 -1.63 -27.38 -19.79
CA LEU A 180 -1.71 -26.02 -20.32
C LEU A 180 -1.54 -26.00 -21.84
N ASN A 181 -2.62 -25.69 -22.55
CA ASN A 181 -2.67 -25.59 -24.01
C ASN A 181 -3.18 -24.20 -24.44
N PRO A 182 -2.41 -23.12 -24.17
CA PRO A 182 -2.80 -21.76 -24.51
C PRO A 182 -2.97 -21.61 -26.03
N VAL A 183 -3.97 -20.84 -26.47
CA VAL A 183 -4.10 -20.49 -27.90
C VAL A 183 -2.88 -19.67 -28.28
N LYS A 184 -2.13 -20.15 -29.29
CA LYS A 184 -0.97 -19.44 -29.85
C LYS A 184 -1.27 -18.98 -31.27
N ARG A 185 -0.89 -17.75 -31.59
CA ARG A 185 -0.89 -17.22 -32.96
C ARG A 185 0.50 -16.66 -33.30
N PRO A 186 0.93 -16.71 -34.56
CA PRO A 186 2.11 -15.97 -34.99
C PRO A 186 1.93 -14.48 -34.71
N SER A 187 3.02 -13.78 -34.40
CA SER A 187 3.02 -12.32 -34.32
C SER A 187 2.66 -11.70 -35.68
N ASP A 188 2.11 -10.48 -35.65
CA ASP A 188 1.85 -9.69 -36.87
C ASP A 188 3.16 -9.08 -37.43
N SER A 189 4.25 -9.18 -36.66
CA SER A 189 5.62 -8.85 -37.05
C SER A 189 6.51 -10.08 -37.17
N SER A 190 7.52 -9.97 -38.03
CA SER A 190 8.68 -10.86 -38.11
C SER A 190 9.91 -10.16 -37.56
N CYS A 191 10.93 -10.92 -37.16
CA CYS A 191 12.20 -10.37 -36.69
C CYS A 191 13.38 -11.15 -37.28
N LEU A 192 14.33 -10.43 -37.86
CA LEU A 192 15.65 -10.95 -38.18
C LEU A 192 16.65 -10.39 -37.17
N HIS A 193 17.44 -11.26 -36.57
CA HIS A 193 18.58 -10.89 -35.75
C HIS A 193 19.84 -10.89 -36.62
N CYS A 194 20.77 -9.98 -36.33
CA CYS A 194 22.11 -10.03 -36.88
C CYS A 194 23.12 -9.41 -35.91
N ASN A 195 24.39 -9.78 -36.06
CA ASN A 195 25.48 -9.23 -35.28
C ASN A 195 26.40 -8.37 -36.15
N VAL A 196 26.93 -7.28 -35.59
CA VAL A 196 27.95 -6.44 -36.21
C VAL A 196 29.13 -6.31 -35.25
N ASP A 197 30.32 -6.65 -35.72
CA ASP A 197 31.56 -6.41 -34.99
C ASP A 197 31.84 -4.91 -34.94
N THR A 198 31.97 -4.34 -33.74
CA THR A 198 32.19 -2.90 -33.54
C THR A 198 33.45 -2.42 -34.28
N GLU A 199 34.53 -3.21 -34.22
CA GLU A 199 35.77 -2.89 -34.91
C GLU A 199 35.60 -2.84 -36.44
N GLU A 200 34.79 -3.74 -37.00
CA GLU A 200 34.50 -3.76 -38.44
C GLU A 200 33.66 -2.55 -38.85
N ALA A 201 32.64 -2.20 -38.09
CA ALA A 201 31.85 -0.99 -38.31
C ALA A 201 32.74 0.27 -38.34
N VAL A 202 33.65 0.41 -37.36
CA VAL A 202 34.60 1.54 -37.30
C VAL A 202 35.57 1.53 -38.49
N ARG A 203 36.07 0.37 -38.92
CA ARG A 203 36.92 0.26 -40.13
C ARG A 203 36.18 0.68 -41.41
N HIS A 204 34.87 0.45 -41.48
CA HIS A 204 34.01 0.92 -42.56
C HIS A 204 33.61 2.41 -42.44
N GLY A 205 34.11 3.13 -41.43
CA GLY A 205 33.81 4.54 -41.20
C GLY A 205 32.41 4.80 -40.65
N LEU A 206 31.77 3.77 -40.08
CA LEU A 206 30.44 3.86 -39.48
C LEU A 206 30.52 4.30 -38.02
N VAL A 207 29.37 4.69 -37.46
CA VAL A 207 29.26 5.18 -36.07
C VAL A 207 29.54 4.07 -35.07
N ASP A 208 30.43 4.33 -34.11
CA ASP A 208 30.64 3.41 -32.98
C ASP A 208 29.51 3.58 -31.94
N TYR A 209 28.42 2.84 -32.14
CA TYR A 209 27.29 2.81 -31.20
C TYR A 209 27.64 2.18 -29.83
N SER A 210 28.75 1.44 -29.71
CA SER A 210 29.12 0.82 -28.43
C SER A 210 29.49 1.86 -27.36
N GLN A 211 29.99 3.03 -27.77
CA GLN A 211 30.39 4.11 -26.88
C GLN A 211 29.23 4.67 -26.03
N ASN A 212 27.99 4.51 -26.51
CA ASN A 212 26.82 4.99 -25.78
C ASN A 212 26.51 4.13 -24.54
N SER A 213 27.00 2.88 -24.49
CA SER A 213 26.59 1.89 -23.49
C SER A 213 25.06 1.86 -23.35
N ALA A 214 24.36 1.83 -24.48
CA ALA A 214 22.91 2.05 -24.52
C ALA A 214 22.18 0.93 -25.26
N LEU A 215 20.93 0.67 -24.84
CA LEU A 215 19.96 0.00 -25.69
C LEU A 215 19.32 1.04 -26.60
N GLU A 216 19.51 0.88 -27.90
CA GLU A 216 19.09 1.87 -28.89
C GLU A 216 17.94 1.36 -29.76
N TYR A 217 16.99 2.23 -30.06
CA TYR A 217 15.76 1.93 -30.77
C TYR A 217 15.60 2.90 -31.93
N TRP A 218 15.13 2.41 -33.07
CA TRP A 218 14.64 3.24 -34.17
C TRP A 218 13.18 2.87 -34.40
N GLY A 219 12.29 3.85 -34.35
CA GLY A 219 10.85 3.64 -34.61
C GLY A 219 10.06 3.06 -33.44
N GLY A 220 9.07 2.20 -33.74
CA GLY A 220 8.16 1.63 -32.74
C GLY A 220 7.14 2.61 -32.15
N GLN A 221 6.75 3.66 -32.87
CA GLN A 221 5.68 4.59 -32.47
C GLN A 221 4.50 4.56 -33.46
N GLU A 222 3.42 5.25 -33.14
CA GLU A 222 2.23 5.44 -34.01
C GLU A 222 1.48 4.15 -34.37
N GLY A 223 1.56 3.10 -33.53
CA GLY A 223 0.90 1.82 -33.80
C GLY A 223 1.55 1.02 -34.94
N LYS A 224 2.80 1.32 -35.28
CA LYS A 224 3.60 0.60 -36.29
C LYS A 224 4.52 -0.43 -35.64
N TRP A 225 4.79 -1.51 -36.36
CA TRP A 225 5.67 -2.60 -35.94
C TRP A 225 7.15 -2.36 -36.25
N ASP A 226 7.44 -1.45 -37.18
CA ASP A 226 8.78 -1.20 -37.69
C ASP A 226 9.65 -0.66 -36.56
N LYS A 227 10.57 -1.51 -36.10
CA LYS A 227 11.44 -1.23 -34.97
C LYS A 227 12.78 -1.92 -35.17
N ILE A 228 13.87 -1.17 -35.07
CA ILE A 228 15.22 -1.74 -34.96
C ILE A 228 15.64 -1.58 -33.50
N VAL A 229 16.17 -2.64 -32.91
CA VAL A 229 16.76 -2.60 -31.57
C VAL A 229 18.22 -2.98 -31.66
N LEU A 230 19.11 -2.13 -31.17
CA LEU A 230 20.54 -2.39 -31.05
C LEU A 230 20.87 -2.61 -29.58
N SER A 231 21.61 -3.69 -29.32
CA SER A 231 22.17 -3.97 -28.01
C SER A 231 23.67 -4.26 -28.09
N PRO A 232 24.52 -3.47 -27.43
CA PRO A 232 25.93 -3.80 -27.28
C PRO A 232 26.10 -4.93 -26.25
N CYS A 233 27.05 -5.82 -26.47
CA CYS A 233 27.47 -6.86 -25.53
C CYS A 233 28.96 -7.21 -25.74
N ASN A 234 29.51 -8.15 -24.96
CA ASN A 234 30.91 -8.60 -25.07
C ASN A 234 31.91 -7.43 -24.93
N GLY A 235 31.78 -6.66 -23.85
CA GLY A 235 32.57 -5.46 -23.59
C GLY A 235 32.41 -4.35 -24.63
N GLY A 236 31.30 -4.35 -25.39
CA GLY A 236 31.03 -3.37 -26.45
C GLY A 236 31.63 -3.75 -27.80
N ARG A 237 32.29 -4.91 -27.92
CA ARG A 237 32.90 -5.36 -29.19
C ARG A 237 31.89 -5.91 -30.19
N LEU A 238 30.69 -6.27 -29.73
CA LEU A 238 29.64 -6.84 -30.58
C LEU A 238 28.33 -6.05 -30.42
N LEU A 239 27.76 -5.62 -31.53
CA LEU A 239 26.46 -4.95 -31.62
C LEU A 239 25.42 -5.94 -32.15
N SER A 240 24.51 -6.36 -31.28
CA SER A 240 23.41 -7.28 -31.60
C SER A 240 22.18 -6.51 -32.03
N TYR A 241 21.72 -6.71 -33.26
CA TYR A 241 20.54 -6.04 -33.83
C TYR A 241 19.33 -6.97 -33.89
N TYR A 242 18.15 -6.42 -33.57
CA TYR A 242 16.85 -7.07 -33.71
C TYR A 242 15.98 -6.22 -34.61
N CYS A 243 15.72 -6.72 -35.81
CA CYS A 243 15.10 -5.98 -36.89
C CYS A 243 13.67 -6.46 -37.08
N PHE A 244 12.71 -5.74 -36.53
CA PHE A 244 11.27 -6.03 -36.62
C PHE A 244 10.66 -5.41 -37.87
N PHE A 245 9.81 -6.17 -38.57
CA PHE A 245 9.11 -5.72 -39.79
C PHE A 245 7.77 -6.45 -39.93
N PRO A 246 6.85 -5.97 -40.78
CA PRO A 246 5.54 -6.59 -40.97
C PRO A 246 5.70 -8.02 -41.51
N ARG A 247 4.97 -8.98 -40.93
CA ARG A 247 5.03 -10.39 -41.32
C ARG A 247 4.70 -10.62 -42.80
N ALA A 248 3.90 -9.74 -43.42
CA ALA A 248 3.58 -9.80 -44.84
C ALA A 248 4.80 -9.63 -45.78
N LEU A 249 5.91 -9.06 -45.29
CA LEU A 249 7.14 -8.89 -46.06
C LEU A 249 8.11 -10.08 -45.93
N GLY A 250 7.91 -10.95 -44.94
CA GLY A 250 8.67 -12.17 -44.76
C GLY A 250 8.15 -12.95 -43.55
N ASP A 251 7.84 -14.23 -43.72
CA ASP A 251 7.23 -15.07 -42.69
C ASP A 251 8.13 -16.24 -42.28
N TYR A 252 8.58 -16.22 -41.03
CA TYR A 252 9.62 -17.13 -40.53
C TYR A 252 9.15 -18.05 -39.39
N VAL A 253 7.83 -18.21 -39.16
CA VAL A 253 7.33 -18.98 -38.00
C VAL A 253 7.82 -20.44 -37.94
N ASN A 254 8.14 -21.04 -39.09
CA ASN A 254 8.59 -22.43 -39.18
C ASN A 254 10.13 -22.59 -39.14
N GLN A 255 10.90 -21.49 -39.12
CA GLN A 255 12.35 -21.57 -39.10
C GLN A 255 12.88 -21.81 -37.68
N THR A 256 14.04 -22.45 -37.56
CA THR A 256 14.67 -22.73 -36.25
C THR A 256 15.93 -21.91 -36.11
N TRP A 257 16.14 -21.33 -34.92
CA TRP A 257 17.35 -20.59 -34.59
C TRP A 257 18.60 -21.46 -34.73
N GLY A 258 19.66 -20.92 -35.33
CA GLY A 258 20.89 -21.67 -35.64
C GLY A 258 20.79 -22.47 -36.95
N GLY A 259 19.92 -22.03 -37.87
CA GLY A 259 19.82 -22.55 -39.24
C GLY A 259 20.81 -21.86 -40.19
N GLU A 260 20.62 -22.01 -41.50
CA GLU A 260 21.39 -21.25 -42.49
C GLU A 260 21.07 -19.75 -42.40
N ASP A 261 22.11 -18.92 -42.48
CA ASP A 261 21.99 -17.46 -42.50
C ASP A 261 21.11 -16.99 -43.67
N ARG A 262 20.31 -15.95 -43.41
CA ARG A 262 19.53 -15.28 -44.46
C ARG A 262 20.41 -14.31 -45.25
N PRO A 263 20.13 -14.10 -46.55
CA PRO A 263 20.80 -13.05 -47.33
C PRO A 263 20.61 -11.66 -46.70
N VAL A 264 21.64 -10.82 -46.78
CA VAL A 264 21.59 -9.45 -46.24
C VAL A 264 20.51 -8.59 -46.90
N GLU A 265 20.15 -8.90 -48.16
CA GLU A 265 19.06 -8.23 -48.86
C GLU A 265 17.71 -8.47 -48.18
N GLU A 266 17.47 -9.66 -47.61
CA GLU A 266 16.24 -9.94 -46.84
C GLU A 266 16.17 -9.11 -45.56
N LEU A 267 17.33 -8.84 -44.94
CA LEU A 267 17.42 -7.97 -43.77
C LEU A 267 17.14 -6.50 -44.12
N LEU A 268 17.62 -6.01 -45.27
CA LEU A 268 17.57 -4.59 -45.64
C LEU A 268 16.29 -4.17 -46.38
N ASN A 269 15.69 -5.06 -47.18
CA ASN A 269 14.55 -4.75 -48.05
C ASN A 269 13.33 -4.16 -47.31
N PRO A 270 12.97 -4.59 -46.09
CA PRO A 270 11.86 -4.00 -45.35
C PRO A 270 12.06 -2.51 -44.99
N TYR A 271 13.27 -1.97 -45.14
CA TYR A 271 13.68 -0.69 -44.54
C TYR A 271 14.23 0.32 -45.58
N PRO A 272 13.43 0.76 -46.57
CA PRO A 272 13.91 1.63 -47.64
C PRO A 272 14.34 3.02 -47.14
N ASN A 273 13.65 3.56 -46.12
CA ASN A 273 13.83 4.92 -45.58
C ASN A 273 14.50 4.94 -44.20
N LEU A 274 15.11 3.84 -43.77
CA LEU A 274 15.82 3.77 -42.49
C LEU A 274 17.06 4.67 -42.52
N ASP A 275 17.41 5.23 -41.36
CA ASP A 275 18.64 5.98 -41.13
C ASP A 275 19.84 5.37 -41.89
N PRO A 276 20.53 6.15 -42.75
CA PRO A 276 21.64 5.64 -43.55
C PRO A 276 22.75 4.99 -42.73
N GLN A 277 22.99 5.47 -41.50
CA GLN A 277 24.05 4.92 -40.63
C GLN A 277 23.67 3.53 -40.14
N VAL A 278 22.51 3.36 -39.49
CA VAL A 278 22.09 2.04 -39.02
C VAL A 278 21.86 1.07 -40.20
N LYS A 279 21.38 1.55 -41.35
CA LYS A 279 21.24 0.72 -42.56
C LYS A 279 22.61 0.22 -43.06
N ALA A 280 23.66 1.04 -42.99
CA ALA A 280 25.01 0.63 -43.34
C ALA A 280 25.61 -0.37 -42.34
N HIS A 281 25.27 -0.27 -41.05
CA HIS A 281 25.61 -1.32 -40.07
C HIS A 281 24.96 -2.66 -40.42
N LEU A 282 23.66 -2.67 -40.72
CA LEU A 282 22.95 -3.89 -41.08
C LEU A 282 23.50 -4.53 -42.37
N ALA A 283 24.04 -3.73 -43.30
CA ALA A 283 24.64 -4.22 -44.55
C ALA A 283 25.94 -5.02 -44.38
N ILE A 284 26.64 -4.85 -43.25
CA ILE A 284 27.82 -5.65 -42.87
C ILE A 284 27.49 -6.68 -41.78
N GLY A 285 26.19 -6.83 -41.45
CA GLY A 285 25.72 -7.76 -40.44
C GLY A 285 26.02 -9.21 -40.83
N LYS A 286 26.44 -9.99 -39.84
CA LYS A 286 26.66 -11.44 -39.92
C LYS A 286 25.62 -12.15 -39.07
N ASP A 287 25.58 -13.48 -39.14
CA ASP A 287 24.70 -14.31 -38.33
C ASP A 287 23.22 -13.93 -38.50
N ILE A 288 22.78 -13.70 -39.74
CA ILE A 288 21.44 -13.18 -40.02
C ILE A 288 20.41 -14.30 -39.82
N GLN A 289 19.80 -14.35 -38.64
CA GLN A 289 18.97 -15.47 -38.18
C GLN A 289 17.53 -15.04 -37.90
N PRO A 290 16.52 -15.80 -38.34
CA PRO A 290 15.14 -15.50 -38.01
C PRO A 290 14.80 -15.77 -36.54
N TRP A 291 14.22 -14.78 -35.88
CA TRP A 291 13.68 -14.91 -34.53
C TRP A 291 12.18 -15.20 -34.60
N ARG A 292 11.77 -16.37 -34.11
CA ARG A 292 10.35 -16.78 -34.08
C ARG A 292 9.56 -15.96 -33.07
N LEU A 293 8.50 -15.29 -33.52
CA LEU A 293 7.63 -14.47 -32.69
C LEU A 293 6.22 -15.08 -32.60
N TRP A 294 5.78 -15.32 -31.37
CA TRP A 294 4.47 -15.91 -31.08
C TRP A 294 3.78 -15.11 -29.98
N VAL A 295 2.47 -14.91 -30.15
CA VAL A 295 1.59 -14.34 -29.13
C VAL A 295 0.67 -15.45 -28.63
N HIS A 296 0.43 -15.49 -27.32
CA HIS A 296 -0.49 -16.46 -26.73
C HIS A 296 -1.29 -15.85 -25.58
N GLU A 297 -2.33 -16.56 -25.13
CA GLU A 297 -3.14 -16.16 -23.98
C GLU A 297 -2.38 -16.34 -22.66
N PRO A 298 -2.58 -15.46 -21.64
CA PRO A 298 -2.04 -15.68 -20.30
C PRO A 298 -2.39 -17.05 -19.74
N TYR A 299 -1.54 -17.58 -18.86
CA TYR A 299 -1.76 -18.90 -18.28
C TYR A 299 -2.67 -18.83 -17.06
N GLU A 300 -3.53 -19.84 -16.90
CA GLU A 300 -4.40 -19.95 -15.72
C GLU A 300 -3.62 -20.42 -14.47
N TYR A 301 -2.59 -21.24 -14.68
CA TYR A 301 -1.70 -21.75 -13.66
C TYR A 301 -0.31 -21.98 -14.27
N ILE A 302 0.72 -22.12 -13.43
CA ILE A 302 2.10 -22.49 -13.83
C ILE A 302 2.63 -23.67 -13.00
N THR A 303 1.77 -24.25 -12.16
CA THR A 303 2.08 -25.40 -11.31
C THR A 303 0.94 -26.42 -11.35
N ARG A 304 1.27 -27.71 -11.26
CA ARG A 304 0.31 -28.80 -11.10
C ARG A 304 0.98 -29.99 -10.41
N GLY A 305 0.43 -30.39 -9.27
CA GLY A 305 1.04 -31.44 -8.44
C GLY A 305 2.44 -31.03 -7.99
N GLN A 306 3.43 -31.87 -8.25
CA GLN A 306 4.84 -31.63 -7.95
C GLN A 306 5.62 -31.01 -9.13
N VAL A 307 4.92 -30.54 -10.16
CA VAL A 307 5.52 -29.98 -11.37
C VAL A 307 5.24 -28.47 -11.45
N CYS A 308 6.27 -27.69 -11.75
CA CYS A 308 6.13 -26.26 -12.03
C CYS A 308 6.86 -25.84 -13.31
N LEU A 309 6.49 -24.70 -13.87
CA LEU A 309 7.17 -24.06 -14.99
C LEU A 309 7.94 -22.83 -14.49
N LEU A 310 9.01 -22.47 -15.20
CA LEU A 310 9.70 -21.18 -15.02
C LEU A 310 10.20 -20.58 -16.34
N GLY A 311 10.49 -19.28 -16.32
CA GLY A 311 11.00 -18.56 -17.48
C GLY A 311 10.07 -18.67 -18.69
N ASP A 312 10.64 -18.75 -19.89
CA ASP A 312 9.88 -18.84 -21.15
C ASP A 312 8.97 -20.08 -21.26
N ALA A 313 9.14 -21.10 -20.40
CA ALA A 313 8.19 -22.21 -20.29
C ALA A 313 6.90 -21.78 -19.59
N ALA A 314 7.02 -20.98 -18.52
CA ALA A 314 5.93 -20.44 -17.71
C ALA A 314 5.28 -19.18 -18.29
N HIS A 315 6.02 -18.38 -19.07
CA HIS A 315 5.51 -17.12 -19.62
C HIS A 315 6.28 -16.72 -20.89
N PRO A 316 6.05 -17.39 -22.03
CA PRO A 316 6.68 -17.02 -23.29
C PRO A 316 6.54 -15.53 -23.57
N MET A 317 7.67 -14.83 -23.62
CA MET A 317 7.68 -13.39 -23.79
C MET A 317 7.89 -12.98 -25.24
N MET A 318 7.19 -11.94 -25.66
CA MET A 318 7.60 -11.17 -26.82
C MET A 318 8.88 -10.40 -26.48
N PRO A 319 9.86 -10.32 -27.38
CA PRO A 319 11.18 -9.74 -27.08
C PRO A 319 11.16 -8.22 -26.86
N HIS A 320 10.01 -7.56 -26.99
CA HIS A 320 9.89 -6.10 -26.97
C HIS A 320 10.20 -5.44 -25.61
N GLN A 321 10.26 -6.20 -24.52
CA GLN A 321 10.66 -5.70 -23.18
C GLN A 321 12.05 -6.17 -22.75
N SER A 322 12.63 -7.15 -23.43
CA SER A 322 13.91 -7.77 -23.06
C SER A 322 13.92 -8.24 -21.58
N GLN A 323 12.91 -9.02 -21.16
CA GLN A 323 12.77 -9.49 -19.77
C GLN A 323 12.85 -11.02 -19.59
N GLY A 324 12.94 -11.81 -20.66
CA GLY A 324 12.88 -13.28 -20.55
C GLY A 324 13.95 -13.89 -19.63
N ALA A 325 15.20 -13.45 -19.75
CA ALA A 325 16.29 -13.95 -18.89
C ALA A 325 16.15 -13.48 -17.43
N CYS A 326 15.83 -12.21 -17.20
CA CYS A 326 15.53 -11.67 -15.86
C CYS A 326 14.43 -12.48 -15.18
N MET A 327 13.30 -12.68 -15.86
CA MET A 327 12.17 -13.40 -15.29
C MET A 327 12.52 -14.86 -14.98
N ALA A 328 13.32 -15.52 -15.82
CA ALA A 328 13.80 -16.87 -15.53
C ALA A 328 14.71 -16.92 -14.29
N ILE A 329 15.57 -15.91 -14.10
CA ILE A 329 16.41 -15.78 -12.90
C ILE A 329 15.56 -15.50 -11.65
N GLU A 330 14.59 -14.59 -11.74
CA GLU A 330 13.67 -14.29 -10.63
C GLU A 330 12.82 -15.50 -10.23
N ASP A 331 12.31 -16.25 -11.20
CA ASP A 331 11.54 -17.46 -10.95
C ASP A 331 12.40 -18.52 -10.25
N ALA A 332 13.63 -18.71 -10.72
CA ALA A 332 14.61 -19.58 -10.09
C ALA A 332 14.91 -19.15 -8.65
N ALA A 333 15.09 -17.85 -8.41
CA ALA A 333 15.31 -17.31 -7.08
C ALA A 333 14.11 -17.53 -6.16
N ALA A 334 12.90 -17.25 -6.63
CA ALA A 334 11.67 -17.48 -5.87
C ALA A 334 11.55 -18.95 -5.44
N LEU A 335 11.83 -19.90 -6.35
CA LEU A 335 11.86 -21.32 -6.01
C LEU A 335 12.95 -21.63 -4.97
N GLY A 336 14.18 -21.13 -5.13
CA GLY A 336 15.25 -21.32 -4.16
C GLY A 336 14.92 -20.79 -2.75
N ILE A 337 14.26 -19.63 -2.65
CA ILE A 337 13.81 -19.06 -1.37
C ILE A 337 12.73 -19.95 -0.77
N LEU A 338 11.68 -20.25 -1.54
CA LEU A 338 10.52 -21.01 -1.08
C LEU A 338 10.89 -22.43 -0.63
N PHE A 339 11.89 -23.04 -1.27
CA PHE A 339 12.40 -24.36 -0.91
C PHE A 339 13.55 -24.34 0.13
N SER A 340 13.99 -23.16 0.57
CA SER A 340 15.07 -23.04 1.55
C SER A 340 14.71 -23.57 2.95
N PRO A 341 15.70 -23.89 3.81
CA PRO A 341 15.50 -24.28 5.20
C PRO A 341 14.66 -23.32 6.05
N SER A 342 14.56 -22.06 5.63
CA SER A 342 13.82 -21.03 6.35
C SER A 342 12.32 -21.05 6.07
N TYR A 343 11.89 -21.56 4.92
CA TYR A 343 10.49 -21.43 4.46
C TYR A 343 9.83 -22.76 4.08
N PHE A 344 10.61 -23.78 3.72
CA PHE A 344 10.06 -25.06 3.30
C PHE A 344 9.80 -25.98 4.50
N ASP A 345 8.52 -26.30 4.71
CA ASP A 345 8.03 -27.15 5.80
C ASP A 345 7.89 -28.64 5.42
N GLY A 346 8.31 -29.01 4.21
CA GLY A 346 8.18 -30.37 3.67
C GLY A 346 7.02 -30.55 2.68
N ASN A 347 6.08 -29.60 2.57
CA ASN A 347 4.91 -29.69 1.70
C ASN A 347 5.12 -29.02 0.33
N ILE A 348 5.60 -29.81 -0.64
CA ILE A 348 5.90 -29.36 -2.02
C ILE A 348 4.69 -28.67 -2.68
N ALA A 349 3.49 -29.25 -2.56
CA ALA A 349 2.31 -28.74 -3.25
C ALA A 349 1.92 -27.35 -2.74
N GLN A 350 1.97 -27.14 -1.42
CA GLN A 350 1.69 -25.85 -0.81
C GLN A 350 2.75 -24.80 -1.20
N THR A 351 4.03 -25.18 -1.18
CA THR A 351 5.13 -24.30 -1.60
C THR A 351 4.98 -23.86 -3.07
N LEU A 352 4.63 -24.78 -3.97
CA LEU A 352 4.38 -24.45 -5.38
C LEU A 352 3.14 -23.58 -5.58
N GLN A 353 2.11 -23.70 -4.74
CA GLN A 353 0.97 -22.77 -4.76
C GLN A 353 1.39 -21.34 -4.40
N VAL A 354 2.30 -21.16 -3.43
CA VAL A 354 2.86 -19.84 -3.11
C VAL A 354 3.65 -19.29 -4.31
N TYR A 355 4.52 -20.13 -4.92
CA TYR A 355 5.26 -19.74 -6.13
C TYR A 355 4.32 -19.26 -7.25
N GLN A 356 3.25 -20.02 -7.52
CA GLN A 356 2.24 -19.63 -8.51
C GLN A 356 1.57 -18.30 -8.16
N HIS A 357 1.10 -18.15 -6.93
CA HIS A 357 0.38 -16.97 -6.48
C HIS A 357 1.22 -15.70 -6.64
N VAL A 358 2.52 -15.79 -6.40
CA VAL A 358 3.45 -14.66 -6.49
C VAL A 358 3.91 -14.41 -7.93
N ARG A 359 4.26 -15.46 -8.69
CA ARG A 359 4.95 -15.31 -9.98
C ARG A 359 4.02 -15.19 -11.18
N LEU A 360 2.84 -15.83 -11.15
CA LEU A 360 1.91 -15.80 -12.29
C LEU A 360 1.37 -14.40 -12.61
N PRO A 361 0.96 -13.56 -11.63
CA PRO A 361 0.49 -12.21 -11.93
C PRO A 361 1.59 -11.34 -12.53
N ARG A 362 2.81 -11.40 -11.96
CA ARG A 362 3.97 -10.66 -12.47
C ARG A 362 4.27 -11.04 -13.92
N ALA A 363 4.32 -12.33 -14.21
CA ALA A 363 4.55 -12.84 -15.55
C ALA A 363 3.49 -12.36 -16.55
N THR A 364 2.22 -12.43 -16.16
CA THR A 364 1.08 -11.97 -16.97
C THR A 364 1.19 -10.48 -17.27
N ARG A 365 1.59 -9.67 -16.29
CA ARG A 365 1.75 -8.22 -16.43
C ARG A 365 2.87 -7.86 -17.40
N VAL A 366 4.04 -8.52 -17.29
CA VAL A 366 5.16 -8.29 -18.21
C VAL A 366 4.79 -8.74 -19.63
N GLN A 367 4.10 -9.86 -19.78
CA GLN A 367 3.61 -10.33 -21.08
C GLN A 367 2.68 -9.30 -21.75
N ALA A 368 1.72 -8.77 -20.99
CA ALA A 368 0.79 -7.74 -21.48
C ALA A 368 1.54 -6.46 -21.89
N ALA A 369 2.48 -6.00 -21.06
CA ALA A 369 3.32 -4.85 -21.37
C ALA A 369 4.18 -5.08 -22.62
N ALA A 370 4.68 -6.30 -22.83
CA ALA A 370 5.46 -6.64 -24.04
C ALA A 370 4.63 -6.61 -25.32
N ALA A 371 3.36 -7.02 -25.25
CA ALA A 371 2.45 -6.89 -26.39
C ALA A 371 2.19 -5.42 -26.76
N LYS A 372 1.99 -4.55 -25.76
CA LYS A 372 1.80 -3.10 -26.01
C LYS A 372 3.07 -2.43 -26.56
N ALA A 373 4.22 -2.77 -25.99
CA ALA A 373 5.52 -2.26 -26.43
C ALA A 373 5.89 -2.66 -27.87
N ALA A 374 5.19 -3.65 -28.44
CA ALA A 374 5.31 -3.97 -29.86
C ALA A 374 4.87 -2.80 -30.77
N LEU A 375 3.82 -2.09 -30.36
CA LEU A 375 3.15 -1.04 -31.13
C LEU A 375 3.51 0.38 -30.67
N ASN A 376 3.95 0.51 -29.42
CA ASN A 376 4.26 1.79 -28.81
C ASN A 376 5.48 1.68 -27.88
N ILE A 377 6.60 2.27 -28.27
CA ILE A 377 7.85 2.23 -27.52
C ILE A 377 7.74 2.90 -26.14
N ASN A 378 6.78 3.80 -25.93
CA ASN A 378 6.54 4.40 -24.62
C ASN A 378 5.91 3.40 -23.62
N GLU A 379 5.43 2.24 -24.09
CA GLU A 379 4.97 1.14 -23.22
C GLU A 379 6.13 0.23 -22.76
N ARG A 380 7.34 0.48 -23.26
CA ARG A 380 8.55 -0.28 -22.90
C ARG A 380 9.15 0.23 -21.59
N ILE A 381 9.54 -0.70 -20.73
CA ILE A 381 10.17 -0.42 -19.43
C ILE A 381 11.34 0.55 -19.60
N GLY A 382 11.32 1.64 -18.84
CA GLY A 382 12.26 2.77 -18.94
C GLY A 382 11.64 3.94 -19.70
N PHE A 383 11.27 3.76 -20.96
CA PHE A 383 10.56 4.81 -21.71
C PHE A 383 9.14 5.09 -21.15
N SER A 384 8.51 4.10 -20.53
CA SER A 384 7.24 4.27 -19.79
C SER A 384 7.36 5.18 -18.56
N SER A 385 8.57 5.38 -18.04
CA SER A 385 8.88 6.33 -16.96
C SER A 385 9.34 7.69 -17.48
N ASN A 386 9.58 7.84 -18.79
CA ASN A 386 10.08 9.08 -19.39
C ASN A 386 8.95 10.05 -19.78
N THR A 387 8.23 10.58 -18.78
CA THR A 387 6.97 11.32 -19.02
C THR A 387 7.15 12.77 -19.49
N ASN A 388 8.37 13.31 -19.44
CA ASN A 388 8.64 14.75 -19.65
C ASN A 388 9.04 15.10 -21.09
N ILE A 389 8.81 14.19 -22.04
CA ILE A 389 9.10 14.39 -23.47
C ILE A 389 7.82 14.65 -24.26
N SER A 390 7.92 15.42 -25.35
CA SER A 390 6.76 15.88 -26.12
C SER A 390 5.99 14.78 -26.86
N ASN A 391 6.62 13.64 -27.14
CA ASN A 391 6.03 12.50 -27.82
C ASN A 391 5.69 11.33 -26.87
N TYR A 392 5.72 11.56 -25.56
CA TYR A 392 5.29 10.56 -24.59
C TYR A 392 3.77 10.38 -24.65
N LYS A 393 3.35 9.13 -24.84
CA LYS A 393 1.95 8.71 -24.85
C LYS A 393 1.87 7.21 -24.60
N VAL A 394 1.05 6.80 -23.64
CA VAL A 394 0.70 5.40 -23.35
C VAL A 394 -0.81 5.22 -23.41
N ASP A 395 -1.28 3.97 -23.49
CA ASP A 395 -2.71 3.66 -23.58
C ASP A 395 -3.46 3.95 -22.27
N ASP A 396 -2.83 3.66 -21.13
CA ASP A 396 -3.41 3.83 -19.79
C ASP A 396 -2.28 4.03 -18.76
N GLU A 397 -2.18 5.23 -18.19
CA GLU A 397 -1.16 5.59 -17.19
C GLU A 397 -1.18 4.69 -15.95
N GLY A 398 -2.36 4.18 -15.57
CA GLY A 398 -2.52 3.31 -14.41
C GLY A 398 -2.14 1.84 -14.68
N LYS A 399 -1.91 1.47 -15.94
CA LYS A 399 -1.63 0.07 -16.36
C LYS A 399 -0.33 -0.11 -17.12
N LYS A 400 0.50 0.94 -17.20
CA LYS A 400 1.85 0.81 -17.76
C LYS A 400 2.72 0.01 -16.79
N LEU A 401 3.80 -0.57 -17.32
CA LEU A 401 4.81 -1.24 -16.52
C LEU A 401 6.06 -0.36 -16.50
N THR A 402 6.49 0.05 -15.31
CA THR A 402 7.62 0.97 -15.16
C THR A 402 8.92 0.27 -14.78
N ILE A 403 10.06 0.97 -14.93
CA ILE A 403 11.36 0.46 -14.49
C ILE A 403 11.44 0.38 -12.96
N GLU A 404 10.73 1.28 -12.27
CA GLU A 404 10.55 1.24 -10.82
C GLU A 404 9.80 -0.03 -10.40
N GLU A 405 8.69 -0.39 -11.04
CA GLU A 405 7.92 -1.60 -10.67
C GLU A 405 8.68 -2.90 -10.94
N MET A 406 9.53 -2.91 -11.97
CA MET A 406 10.32 -4.09 -12.31
C MET A 406 11.50 -4.29 -11.37
N ASN A 407 12.18 -3.21 -10.99
CA ASN A 407 13.36 -3.28 -10.14
C ASN A 407 13.10 -3.09 -8.65
N ALA A 408 11.97 -2.48 -8.27
CA ALA A 408 11.61 -2.35 -6.87
C ALA A 408 11.23 -3.73 -6.33
N ASP A 409 11.97 -4.18 -5.33
CA ASP A 409 11.49 -5.24 -4.47
C ASP A 409 10.21 -4.75 -3.79
N ALA A 410 9.07 -5.37 -4.11
CA ALA A 410 7.87 -5.19 -3.30
C ALA A 410 8.12 -5.57 -1.82
N HIS A 411 9.21 -6.29 -1.55
CA HIS A 411 9.67 -6.71 -0.22
C HIS A 411 10.60 -5.70 0.50
N ASP A 412 11.16 -4.70 -0.21
CA ASP A 412 11.92 -3.61 0.43
C ASP A 412 11.04 -2.40 0.76
N ARG A 413 9.77 -2.43 0.35
CA ARG A 413 8.77 -1.46 0.85
C ARG A 413 8.37 -1.92 2.25
N GLU A 414 8.57 -1.06 3.24
CA GLU A 414 7.91 -1.22 4.54
C GLU A 414 6.39 -1.10 4.28
N VAL A 415 5.71 -2.24 4.13
CA VAL A 415 4.26 -2.30 3.88
C VAL A 415 3.56 -2.59 5.19
N VAL A 416 2.71 -1.67 5.63
CA VAL A 416 1.84 -1.92 6.77
C VAL A 416 0.81 -3.00 6.39
N PRO A 417 0.82 -4.15 7.07
CA PRO A 417 -0.03 -5.28 6.70
C PRO A 417 -1.47 -5.07 7.18
N ILE A 418 -2.39 -5.88 6.63
CA ILE A 418 -3.72 -6.10 7.19
C ILE A 418 -3.60 -7.19 8.26
N ILE A 419 -4.26 -7.05 9.40
CA ILE A 419 -4.20 -8.03 10.49
C ILE A 419 -5.59 -8.61 10.75
N ILE A 420 -5.73 -9.93 10.54
CA ILE A 420 -6.95 -10.69 10.84
C ILE A 420 -6.53 -11.92 11.65
N ASN A 421 -7.25 -12.23 12.73
CA ASN A 421 -6.91 -13.38 13.60
C ASN A 421 -5.48 -13.34 14.19
N ASN A 422 -4.97 -12.15 14.54
CA ASN A 422 -3.58 -11.93 14.97
C ASN A 422 -2.50 -12.25 13.91
N GLU A 423 -2.91 -12.55 12.68
CA GLU A 423 -2.04 -12.88 11.56
C GLU A 423 -2.04 -11.78 10.51
N GLU A 424 -0.83 -11.46 10.03
CA GLU A 424 -0.66 -10.61 8.86
C GLU A 424 -1.22 -11.33 7.64
N GLN A 425 -2.06 -10.63 6.89
CA GLN A 425 -2.73 -11.21 5.75
C GLN A 425 -1.88 -11.02 4.49
N PRO A 426 -1.86 -12.03 3.59
CA PRO A 426 -1.35 -11.84 2.24
C PRO A 426 -2.07 -10.67 1.58
N PHE A 427 -1.31 -9.84 0.87
CA PHE A 427 -1.84 -8.69 0.15
C PHE A 427 -1.39 -8.73 -1.29
N ASP A 428 -2.25 -8.22 -2.17
CA ASP A 428 -1.91 -8.00 -3.57
C ASP A 428 -0.95 -6.81 -3.65
N THR A 429 0.18 -6.98 -4.34
CA THR A 429 1.15 -5.90 -4.56
C THR A 429 0.57 -4.76 -5.39
N ASP A 430 -0.45 -5.03 -6.22
CA ASP A 430 -1.19 -4.01 -6.97
C ASP A 430 -2.12 -3.18 -6.06
N LEU A 431 -2.37 -3.64 -4.82
CA LEU A 431 -3.16 -2.95 -3.80
C LEU A 431 -2.28 -2.31 -2.71
N VAL A 432 -1.01 -2.00 -3.01
CA VAL A 432 -0.09 -1.34 -2.06
C VAL A 432 0.02 0.15 -2.39
N LEU A 433 -0.39 1.01 -1.45
CA LEU A 433 -0.38 2.47 -1.63
C LEU A 433 0.64 3.16 -0.72
N PRO A 434 1.27 4.26 -1.16
CA PRO A 434 2.21 5.02 -0.34
C PRO A 434 1.50 5.86 0.73
N VAL A 435 2.15 6.01 1.88
CA VAL A 435 1.87 7.06 2.86
C VAL A 435 2.89 8.18 2.65
N LYS A 436 2.41 9.42 2.53
CA LYS A 436 3.24 10.59 2.30
C LYS A 436 3.32 11.46 3.55
N ASN A 437 4.52 11.87 3.92
CA ASN A 437 4.68 12.91 4.92
C ASN A 437 4.35 14.28 4.29
N SER A 438 3.47 15.05 4.91
CA SER A 438 3.00 16.32 4.35
C SER A 438 4.01 17.46 4.42
N VAL A 439 5.00 17.36 5.31
CA VAL A 439 6.04 18.39 5.49
C VAL A 439 7.17 18.17 4.50
N SER A 440 7.68 16.94 4.36
CA SER A 440 8.75 16.64 3.41
C SER A 440 8.26 16.33 1.98
N GLY A 441 7.01 15.90 1.83
CA GLY A 441 6.46 15.40 0.56
C GLY A 441 6.92 13.99 0.19
N GLU A 442 7.75 13.37 1.02
CA GLU A 442 8.35 12.05 0.75
C GLU A 442 7.38 10.91 1.08
N ASN A 443 7.50 9.80 0.35
CA ASN A 443 6.86 8.54 0.71
C ASN A 443 7.62 7.96 1.91
N ILE A 444 6.96 7.83 3.06
CA ILE A 444 7.59 7.31 4.29
C ILE A 444 7.55 5.78 4.36
N HIS A 445 6.42 5.18 3.98
CA HIS A 445 6.20 3.74 3.90
C HIS A 445 4.96 3.47 3.03
N HIS A 446 4.49 2.23 2.96
CA HIS A 446 3.29 1.86 2.22
C HIS A 446 2.29 1.13 3.12
N TYR A 447 1.08 0.89 2.62
CA TYR A 447 0.10 0.03 3.27
C TYR A 447 -0.63 -0.87 2.26
N ALA A 448 -0.98 -2.07 2.69
CA ALA A 448 -1.83 -2.98 1.93
C ALA A 448 -3.30 -2.53 2.01
N SER A 449 -3.96 -2.31 0.87
CA SER A 449 -5.37 -1.93 0.78
C SER A 449 -6.28 -3.16 0.72
N ALA A 450 -7.27 -3.20 1.60
CA ALA A 450 -8.26 -4.26 1.68
C ALA A 450 -9.32 -4.12 0.58
N ASP A 451 -9.67 -5.24 -0.04
CA ASP A 451 -10.87 -5.36 -0.86
C ASP A 451 -12.09 -5.81 -0.02
N THR A 452 -13.27 -5.87 -0.64
CA THR A 452 -14.50 -6.28 0.05
C THR A 452 -14.46 -7.72 0.55
N LYS A 453 -13.70 -8.63 -0.11
CA LYS A 453 -13.52 -10.02 0.34
C LYS A 453 -12.70 -10.09 1.62
N THR A 454 -11.62 -9.32 1.70
CA THR A 454 -10.77 -9.22 2.88
C THR A 454 -11.54 -8.62 4.05
N CYS A 455 -12.40 -7.63 3.79
CA CYS A 455 -13.33 -7.08 4.78
C CYS A 455 -14.32 -8.13 5.30
N GLY A 456 -14.84 -9.01 4.43
CA GLY A 456 -15.67 -10.14 4.82
C GLY A 456 -14.94 -11.07 5.80
N ARG A 457 -13.70 -11.46 5.48
CA ARG A 457 -12.86 -12.30 6.37
C ARG A 457 -12.64 -11.67 7.75
N ALA A 458 -12.43 -10.35 7.81
CA ALA A 458 -12.31 -9.63 9.09
C ALA A 458 -13.60 -9.68 9.92
N CYS A 459 -14.75 -9.53 9.28
CA CYS A 459 -16.06 -9.64 9.95
C CYS A 459 -16.32 -11.06 10.48
N ASP A 460 -16.00 -12.09 9.68
CA ASP A 460 -16.16 -13.49 10.07
C ASP A 460 -15.24 -13.84 11.25
N ALA A 461 -13.98 -13.39 11.21
CA ALA A 461 -13.03 -13.54 12.31
C ALA A 461 -13.55 -12.88 13.61
N ALA A 462 -14.06 -11.64 13.51
CA ALA A 462 -14.64 -10.94 14.65
C ALA A 462 -15.86 -11.67 15.22
N TRP A 463 -16.71 -12.23 14.38
CA TRP A 463 -17.89 -12.98 14.81
C TRP A 463 -17.54 -14.31 15.49
N ASN A 464 -16.58 -15.05 14.95
CA ASN A 464 -16.13 -16.32 15.49
C ASN A 464 -15.50 -16.12 16.87
N ALA A 465 -14.61 -15.13 17.01
CA ALA A 465 -14.02 -14.77 18.30
C ALA A 465 -15.06 -14.26 19.31
N PHE A 466 -16.12 -13.58 18.85
CA PHE A 466 -17.18 -13.09 19.73
C PHE A 466 -17.91 -14.22 20.47
N GLN A 467 -18.05 -15.40 19.86
CA GLN A 467 -18.76 -16.53 20.49
C GLN A 467 -18.15 -16.95 21.82
N THR A 468 -16.82 -16.81 21.95
CA THR A 468 -16.07 -17.13 23.17
C THR A 468 -15.76 -15.89 24.00
N TRP A 469 -15.31 -14.79 23.37
CA TRP A 469 -14.90 -13.57 24.08
C TRP A 469 -16.02 -12.92 24.90
N ARG A 470 -17.27 -13.00 24.42
CA ARG A 470 -18.44 -12.51 25.17
C ARG A 470 -18.64 -13.16 26.54
N ASN A 471 -18.03 -14.34 26.75
CA ASN A 471 -18.10 -15.10 28.00
C ASN A 471 -16.84 -14.95 28.86
N ALA A 472 -15.79 -14.27 28.36
CA ALA A 472 -14.61 -13.98 29.17
C ALA A 472 -15.02 -13.20 30.42
N THR A 473 -14.44 -13.53 31.57
CA THR A 473 -14.74 -12.85 32.83
C THR A 473 -14.31 -11.40 32.80
N ILE A 474 -14.94 -10.56 33.63
CA ILE A 474 -14.52 -9.17 33.80
C ILE A 474 -13.05 -9.07 34.26
N ALA A 475 -12.55 -10.06 35.02
CA ALA A 475 -11.15 -10.10 35.43
C ALA A 475 -10.20 -10.30 34.23
N GLU A 476 -10.50 -11.22 33.32
CA GLU A 476 -9.72 -11.46 32.10
C GLU A 476 -9.71 -10.23 31.19
N ARG A 477 -10.87 -9.62 30.96
CA ARG A 477 -11.00 -8.42 30.11
C ARG A 477 -10.23 -7.23 30.66
N ARG A 478 -10.31 -6.98 31.98
CA ARG A 478 -9.52 -5.93 32.64
C ARG A 478 -8.04 -6.23 32.62
N GLY A 479 -7.67 -7.49 32.88
CA GLY A 479 -6.28 -7.94 32.84
C GLY A 479 -5.62 -7.67 31.49
N LEU A 480 -6.35 -7.93 30.39
CA LEU A 480 -5.90 -7.58 29.04
C LEU A 480 -5.64 -6.06 28.91
N LEU A 481 -6.61 -5.22 29.28
CA LEU A 481 -6.46 -3.77 29.16
C LEU A 481 -5.34 -3.19 30.03
N PHE A 482 -5.10 -3.71 31.24
CA PHE A 482 -3.97 -3.28 32.05
C PHE A 482 -2.62 -3.61 31.40
N LYS A 483 -2.49 -4.77 30.75
CA LYS A 483 -1.30 -5.11 29.97
C LYS A 483 -1.12 -4.17 28.77
N VAL A 484 -2.21 -3.88 28.05
CA VAL A 484 -2.21 -2.90 26.95
C VAL A 484 -1.73 -1.54 27.45
N ALA A 485 -2.27 -1.02 28.57
CA ALA A 485 -1.86 0.26 29.13
C ALA A 485 -0.37 0.31 29.51
N ASN A 486 0.21 -0.81 29.96
CA ASN A 486 1.65 -0.90 30.23
C ASN A 486 2.47 -0.88 28.93
N LEU A 487 2.07 -1.64 27.92
CA LEU A 487 2.74 -1.68 26.61
C LEU A 487 2.70 -0.33 25.89
N TYR A 488 1.64 0.48 26.05
CA TYR A 488 1.63 1.86 25.53
C TYR A 488 2.73 2.73 26.14
N LYS A 489 3.04 2.53 27.43
CA LYS A 489 4.13 3.26 28.10
C LYS A 489 5.50 2.76 27.63
N GLU A 490 5.66 1.44 27.50
CA GLU A 490 6.91 0.80 27.05
C GLU A 490 7.25 1.17 25.60
N ARG A 491 6.23 1.25 24.73
CA ARG A 491 6.36 1.58 23.30
C ARG A 491 6.03 3.03 22.97
N MET A 492 6.09 3.93 23.96
CA MET A 492 5.73 5.34 23.77
C MET A 492 6.53 6.01 22.65
N ASN A 493 7.85 5.78 22.60
CA ASN A 493 8.70 6.44 21.60
C ASN A 493 8.35 5.99 20.18
N GLU A 494 8.05 4.72 19.98
CA GLU A 494 7.64 4.17 18.68
C GLU A 494 6.30 4.77 18.22
N LEU A 495 5.29 4.83 19.12
CA LEU A 495 4.01 5.47 18.84
C LEU A 495 4.16 6.96 18.51
N VAL A 496 5.02 7.66 19.23
CA VAL A 496 5.31 9.08 19.00
C VAL A 496 5.95 9.28 17.63
N GLU A 497 6.96 8.47 17.29
CA GLU A 497 7.67 8.56 16.03
C GLU A 497 6.75 8.27 14.83
N ALA A 498 5.98 7.18 14.90
CA ALA A 498 5.01 6.82 13.85
C ALA A 498 3.97 7.92 13.64
N GLN A 499 3.40 8.45 14.74
CA GLN A 499 2.39 9.50 14.66
C GLN A 499 2.97 10.78 14.05
N MET A 500 4.19 11.19 14.43
CA MET A 500 4.84 12.37 13.85
C MET A 500 5.12 12.19 12.35
N LYS A 501 5.64 11.02 11.95
CA LYS A 501 5.95 10.72 10.54
C LYS A 501 4.69 10.74 9.67
N GLU A 502 3.62 10.08 10.10
CA GLU A 502 2.38 9.96 9.31
C GLU A 502 1.50 11.20 9.35
N THR A 503 1.45 11.92 10.49
CA THR A 503 0.46 12.98 10.69
C THR A 503 0.99 14.41 10.68
N ALA A 504 2.32 14.58 10.62
CA ALA A 504 3.02 15.86 10.76
C ALA A 504 2.75 16.61 12.08
N CYS A 505 2.18 15.94 13.08
CA CYS A 505 1.95 16.55 14.39
C CYS A 505 3.24 16.79 15.17
N THR A 506 3.20 17.67 16.16
CA THR A 506 4.35 17.93 17.04
C THR A 506 4.57 16.79 18.04
N GLU A 507 5.82 16.61 18.48
CA GLU A 507 6.15 15.61 19.52
C GLU A 507 5.30 15.79 20.79
N GLY A 508 5.05 17.04 21.19
CA GLY A 508 4.21 17.35 22.34
C GLY A 508 2.77 16.86 22.18
N TRP A 509 2.19 16.98 20.97
CA TRP A 509 0.88 16.41 20.67
C TRP A 509 0.91 14.89 20.67
N ALA A 510 1.92 14.29 20.05
CA ALA A 510 2.05 12.84 19.97
C ALA A 510 2.20 12.19 21.35
N ARG A 511 3.06 12.73 22.22
CA ARG A 511 3.21 12.27 23.60
C ARG A 511 1.92 12.41 24.41
N TYR A 512 1.22 13.54 24.23
CA TYR A 512 -0.07 13.75 24.88
C TYR A 512 -1.09 12.69 24.47
N ASN A 513 -1.14 12.32 23.19
CA ASN A 513 -2.03 11.29 22.66
C ASN A 513 -1.80 9.93 23.36
N VAL A 514 -0.54 9.49 23.48
CA VAL A 514 -0.19 8.20 24.13
C VAL A 514 -0.53 8.22 25.63
N LEU A 515 -0.21 9.31 26.32
CA LEU A 515 -0.53 9.47 27.75
C LEU A 515 -2.04 9.49 28.00
N ALA A 516 -2.79 10.23 27.18
CA ALA A 516 -4.24 10.26 27.25
C ALA A 516 -4.81 8.86 26.99
N ALA A 517 -4.35 8.16 25.96
CA ALA A 517 -4.80 6.81 25.63
C ALA A 517 -4.64 5.84 26.81
N THR A 518 -3.48 5.89 27.47
CA THR A 518 -3.19 5.09 28.67
C THR A 518 -4.20 5.36 29.80
N ASN A 519 -4.52 6.64 30.05
CA ASN A 519 -5.47 7.01 31.10
C ASN A 519 -6.89 6.51 30.78
N TYR A 520 -7.30 6.57 29.52
CA TYR A 520 -8.62 6.10 29.08
C TYR A 520 -8.73 4.57 29.13
N ILE A 521 -7.67 3.84 28.77
CA ILE A 521 -7.64 2.38 28.93
C ILE A 521 -7.84 2.00 30.40
N ASN A 522 -7.09 2.63 31.30
CA ASN A 522 -7.18 2.35 32.74
C ASN A 522 -8.57 2.66 33.29
N GLU A 523 -9.18 3.76 32.87
CA GLU A 523 -10.52 4.13 33.31
C GLU A 523 -11.59 3.16 32.79
N SER A 524 -11.55 2.79 31.50
CA SER A 524 -12.46 1.78 30.94
C SER A 524 -12.33 0.43 31.66
N ALA A 525 -11.09 0.01 31.96
CA ALA A 525 -10.83 -1.19 32.75
C ALA A 525 -11.35 -1.07 34.19
N ALA A 526 -11.28 0.10 34.82
CA ALA A 526 -11.83 0.31 36.16
C ALA A 526 -13.37 0.28 36.15
N CYS A 527 -13.99 0.98 35.20
CA CYS A 527 -15.44 1.20 35.16
C CYS A 527 -16.25 -0.02 34.70
N VAL A 528 -15.69 -0.98 33.97
CA VAL A 528 -16.49 -2.11 33.43
C VAL A 528 -17.24 -2.89 34.52
N SER A 529 -16.67 -2.98 35.73
CA SER A 529 -17.31 -3.65 36.87
C SER A 529 -18.52 -2.91 37.44
N SER A 530 -18.69 -1.63 37.11
CA SER A 530 -19.83 -0.80 37.53
C SER A 530 -21.05 -0.97 36.62
N VAL A 531 -20.87 -1.48 35.41
CA VAL A 531 -21.97 -1.74 34.48
C VAL A 531 -22.72 -2.99 34.95
N LYS A 532 -23.99 -2.82 35.28
CA LYS A 532 -24.80 -3.85 35.93
C LYS A 532 -26.21 -3.95 35.35
N GLY A 533 -26.74 -5.16 35.43
CA GLY A 533 -28.16 -5.41 35.25
C GLY A 533 -29.01 -4.88 36.40
N THR A 534 -30.32 -5.09 36.33
CA THR A 534 -31.27 -4.71 37.38
C THR A 534 -32.29 -5.83 37.61
N ILE A 535 -32.87 -5.89 38.80
CA ILE A 535 -34.06 -6.70 39.11
C ILE A 535 -35.19 -5.69 39.33
N PRO A 536 -36.01 -5.38 38.30
CA PRO A 536 -37.08 -4.43 38.46
C PRO A 536 -38.24 -5.01 39.30
N PRO A 537 -39.03 -4.15 39.97
CA PRO A 537 -40.28 -4.59 40.59
C PRO A 537 -41.21 -5.19 39.51
N THR A 538 -41.95 -6.24 39.88
CA THR A 538 -42.89 -6.93 38.98
C THR A 538 -44.27 -6.93 39.63
N ASP A 539 -45.28 -6.41 38.93
CA ASP A 539 -46.66 -6.31 39.43
C ASP A 539 -47.43 -7.65 39.35
N LYS A 540 -46.94 -8.58 38.52
CA LYS A 540 -47.51 -9.92 38.37
C LYS A 540 -47.10 -10.79 39.58
N PRO A 541 -48.05 -11.42 40.30
CA PRO A 541 -47.74 -12.36 41.36
C PRO A 541 -46.83 -13.50 40.89
N ASP A 542 -46.05 -14.06 41.82
CA ASP A 542 -45.16 -15.21 41.60
C ASP A 542 -44.29 -15.10 40.33
N THR A 543 -43.79 -13.89 40.06
CA THR A 543 -42.98 -13.58 38.88
C THR A 543 -41.73 -12.82 39.30
N MET A 544 -40.58 -13.20 38.74
CA MET A 544 -39.31 -12.51 38.94
C MET A 544 -38.73 -12.09 37.60
N THR A 545 -38.30 -10.84 37.51
CA THR A 545 -37.71 -10.27 36.28
C THR A 545 -36.26 -9.92 36.51
N PHE A 546 -35.39 -10.33 35.57
CA PHE A 546 -33.98 -9.97 35.52
C PHE A 546 -33.70 -9.19 34.24
N VAL A 547 -32.99 -8.08 34.37
CA VAL A 547 -32.54 -7.27 33.24
C VAL A 547 -31.02 -7.36 33.16
N TYR A 548 -30.52 -7.97 32.10
CA TYR A 548 -29.09 -8.14 31.84
C TYR A 548 -28.56 -7.09 30.85
N LYS A 549 -27.27 -6.81 30.97
CA LYS A 549 -26.47 -6.07 29.98
C LYS A 549 -25.59 -7.06 29.25
N GLU A 550 -25.85 -7.29 27.97
CA GLU A 550 -25.11 -8.24 27.15
C GLU A 550 -24.39 -7.54 25.99
N PRO A 551 -23.12 -7.90 25.69
CA PRO A 551 -22.36 -7.20 24.66
C PRO A 551 -23.10 -7.25 23.32
N VAL A 552 -23.06 -6.16 22.57
CA VAL A 552 -23.82 -6.04 21.31
C VAL A 552 -23.32 -6.99 20.21
N GLY A 553 -22.05 -7.40 20.25
CA GLY A 553 -21.38 -8.22 19.22
C GLY A 553 -20.24 -7.48 18.54
N PRO A 554 -19.81 -7.92 17.34
CA PRO A 554 -18.76 -7.24 16.59
C PRO A 554 -19.08 -5.77 16.29
N VAL A 555 -18.12 -4.88 16.55
CA VAL A 555 -18.24 -3.44 16.34
C VAL A 555 -17.27 -3.01 15.23
N LEU A 556 -17.79 -2.29 14.24
CA LEU A 556 -16.97 -1.60 13.25
C LEU A 556 -16.50 -0.26 13.85
N VAL A 557 -15.20 -0.10 14.04
CA VAL A 557 -14.60 1.14 14.54
C VAL A 557 -13.86 1.83 13.41
N ILE A 558 -14.21 3.10 13.15
CA ILE A 558 -13.63 3.93 12.10
C ILE A 558 -13.12 5.24 12.73
N PRO A 559 -11.84 5.30 13.14
CA PRO A 559 -11.25 6.49 13.74
C PRO A 559 -10.58 7.42 12.70
N PRO A 560 -10.31 8.69 13.07
CA PRO A 560 -9.61 9.63 12.22
C PRO A 560 -8.09 9.58 12.46
N TRP A 561 -7.36 10.45 11.77
CA TRP A 561 -5.90 10.58 11.84
C TRP A 561 -5.42 11.67 12.82
N ASN A 562 -6.24 12.67 13.14
CA ASN A 562 -5.78 13.88 13.84
C ASN A 562 -5.35 13.66 15.30
N ALA A 563 -5.89 12.62 15.93
CA ALA A 563 -5.47 12.12 17.23
C ALA A 563 -5.46 10.57 17.19
N ALA A 564 -4.71 10.04 16.21
CA ALA A 564 -4.72 8.64 15.77
C ALA A 564 -4.57 7.61 16.90
N VAL A 565 -3.79 7.92 17.94
CA VAL A 565 -3.62 6.99 19.07
C VAL A 565 -4.84 7.00 19.99
N ILE A 566 -5.19 8.14 20.60
CA ILE A 566 -6.24 8.20 21.63
C ILE A 566 -7.63 7.87 21.09
N LEU A 567 -8.02 8.39 19.92
CA LEU A 567 -9.38 8.20 19.41
C LEU A 567 -9.66 6.74 19.05
N SER A 568 -8.68 6.09 18.41
CA SER A 568 -8.74 4.66 18.07
C SER A 568 -8.71 3.80 19.34
N THR A 569 -7.77 4.08 20.25
CA THR A 569 -7.61 3.32 21.49
C THR A 569 -8.87 3.36 22.35
N ARG A 570 -9.49 4.53 22.48
CA ARG A 570 -10.71 4.70 23.27
C ARG A 570 -11.86 3.83 22.75
N ALA A 571 -12.10 3.83 21.44
CA ALA A 571 -13.15 3.04 20.81
C ALA A 571 -12.87 1.53 20.95
N ILE A 572 -11.63 1.11 20.65
CA ILE A 572 -11.20 -0.30 20.74
C ILE A 572 -11.32 -0.82 22.18
N SER A 573 -10.74 -0.10 23.14
CA SER A 573 -10.72 -0.53 24.55
C SER A 573 -12.11 -0.60 25.15
N SER A 574 -12.99 0.35 24.84
CA SER A 574 -14.37 0.37 25.33
C SER A 574 -15.17 -0.82 24.79
N ALA A 575 -15.07 -1.13 23.50
CA ALA A 575 -15.74 -2.30 22.93
C ALA A 575 -15.19 -3.63 23.48
N ILE A 576 -13.87 -3.78 23.54
CA ILE A 576 -13.25 -5.04 23.97
C ILE A 576 -13.53 -5.32 25.45
N VAL A 577 -13.47 -4.31 26.32
CA VAL A 577 -13.69 -4.52 27.76
C VAL A 577 -15.14 -4.92 28.07
N THR A 578 -16.11 -4.46 27.26
CA THR A 578 -17.52 -4.88 27.41
C THR A 578 -17.80 -6.28 26.90
N GLY A 579 -16.83 -6.93 26.24
CA GLY A 579 -16.94 -8.28 25.68
C GLY A 579 -17.34 -8.31 24.20
N CYS A 580 -17.28 -7.16 23.51
CA CYS A 580 -17.43 -7.10 22.07
C CYS A 580 -16.10 -7.46 21.37
N THR A 581 -16.17 -7.75 20.09
CA THR A 581 -15.00 -7.83 19.20
C THR A 581 -15.01 -6.64 18.25
N VAL A 582 -13.87 -6.35 17.62
CA VAL A 582 -13.68 -5.12 16.83
C VAL A 582 -13.14 -5.45 15.45
N VAL A 583 -13.73 -4.83 14.44
CA VAL A 583 -13.11 -4.61 13.13
C VAL A 583 -12.74 -3.13 13.06
N LEU A 584 -11.45 -2.85 13.12
CA LEU A 584 -10.86 -1.52 13.02
C LEU A 584 -10.62 -1.19 11.55
N LYS A 585 -11.34 -0.21 10.99
CA LYS A 585 -10.98 0.38 9.71
C LYS A 585 -10.02 1.54 9.96
N CYS A 586 -8.73 1.27 9.86
CA CYS A 586 -7.66 2.26 10.03
C CYS A 586 -7.82 3.42 9.04
N SER A 587 -7.37 4.61 9.45
CA SER A 587 -7.19 5.74 8.53
C SER A 587 -6.04 5.44 7.57
N GLU A 588 -6.26 5.68 6.28
CA GLU A 588 -5.25 5.55 5.23
C GLU A 588 -4.10 6.58 5.37
N MET A 589 -4.32 7.61 6.19
CA MET A 589 -3.32 8.64 6.51
C MET A 589 -2.50 8.32 7.77
N SER A 590 -2.83 7.26 8.51
CA SER A 590 -2.05 6.81 9.68
C SER A 590 -2.12 5.28 9.88
N PRO A 591 -1.90 4.47 8.83
CA PRO A 591 -2.01 3.01 8.94
C PRO A 591 -0.96 2.40 9.87
N LEU A 592 0.29 2.88 9.89
CA LEU A 592 1.34 2.33 10.76
C LEU A 592 1.01 2.59 12.22
N THR A 593 0.63 3.83 12.56
CA THR A 593 0.23 4.20 13.92
C THR A 593 -0.87 3.29 14.43
N HIS A 594 -1.92 3.04 13.63
CA HIS A 594 -3.01 2.15 14.01
C HIS A 594 -2.58 0.67 14.13
N THR A 595 -1.72 0.19 13.24
CA THR A 595 -1.20 -1.18 13.29
C THR A 595 -0.33 -1.41 14.52
N ILE A 596 0.45 -0.42 14.97
CA ILE A 596 1.18 -0.51 16.25
C ILE A 596 0.21 -0.70 17.43
N LEU A 597 -0.95 -0.03 17.43
CA LEU A 597 -1.97 -0.27 18.46
C LEU A 597 -2.45 -1.72 18.44
N VAL A 598 -2.75 -2.25 17.25
CA VAL A 598 -3.21 -3.65 17.08
C VAL A 598 -2.14 -4.64 17.55
N ASP A 599 -0.88 -4.39 17.21
CA ASP A 599 0.24 -5.20 17.65
C ASP A 599 0.44 -5.15 19.17
N ILE A 600 0.24 -3.99 19.81
CA ILE A 600 0.22 -3.89 21.28
C ILE A 600 -0.88 -4.78 21.88
N PHE A 601 -2.09 -4.78 21.34
CA PHE A 601 -3.15 -5.67 21.81
C PHE A 601 -2.77 -7.15 21.60
N ARG A 602 -2.19 -7.50 20.45
CA ARG A 602 -1.68 -8.85 20.17
C ARG A 602 -0.63 -9.28 21.21
N GLN A 603 0.38 -8.44 21.47
CA GLN A 603 1.42 -8.68 22.47
C GLN A 603 0.86 -8.76 23.91
N ALA A 604 -0.20 -8.02 24.23
CA ALA A 604 -0.90 -8.11 25.51
C ALA A 604 -1.63 -9.46 25.72
N GLY A 605 -1.76 -10.27 24.67
CA GLY A 605 -2.48 -11.54 24.67
C GLY A 605 -3.95 -11.39 24.30
N CYS A 606 -4.32 -10.38 23.49
CA CYS A 606 -5.66 -10.28 22.91
C CYS A 606 -5.93 -11.55 22.05
N PRO A 607 -7.03 -12.29 22.30
CA PRO A 607 -7.29 -13.52 21.56
C PRO A 607 -7.46 -13.28 20.05
N PRO A 608 -7.04 -14.23 19.19
CA PRO A 608 -7.25 -14.13 17.75
C PRO A 608 -8.70 -13.77 17.39
N GLY A 609 -8.86 -12.77 16.54
CA GLY A 609 -10.15 -12.32 16.02
C GLY A 609 -10.89 -11.34 16.93
N VAL A 610 -10.45 -11.11 18.18
CA VAL A 610 -11.08 -10.10 19.06
C VAL A 610 -10.82 -8.68 18.55
N LEU A 611 -9.65 -8.43 17.99
CA LEU A 611 -9.31 -7.20 17.27
C LEU A 611 -8.75 -7.56 15.90
N ASN A 612 -9.39 -7.06 14.85
CA ASN A 612 -8.94 -7.18 13.46
C ASN A 612 -8.78 -5.78 12.89
N SER A 613 -7.78 -5.55 12.03
CA SER A 613 -7.55 -4.25 11.41
C SER A 613 -7.42 -4.35 9.91
N ILE A 614 -8.11 -3.45 9.22
CA ILE A 614 -8.08 -3.27 7.78
C ILE A 614 -7.83 -1.79 7.47
N GLN A 615 -7.19 -1.52 6.35
CA GLN A 615 -7.06 -0.19 5.76
C GLN A 615 -7.40 -0.31 4.27
N THR A 616 -7.82 0.77 3.64
CA THR A 616 -8.25 0.76 2.24
C THR A 616 -7.87 2.07 1.58
N SER A 617 -7.64 2.02 0.27
CA SER A 617 -7.46 3.18 -0.58
C SER A 617 -8.64 4.15 -0.43
N ARG A 618 -8.39 5.44 -0.66
CA ARG A 618 -9.45 6.46 -0.64
C ARG A 618 -10.49 6.25 -1.74
N GLN A 619 -10.06 5.70 -2.87
CA GLN A 619 -10.91 5.37 -4.02
C GLN A 619 -11.94 4.30 -3.65
N ASP A 620 -11.52 3.27 -2.91
CA ASP A 620 -12.38 2.13 -2.55
C ASP A 620 -13.10 2.32 -1.19
N ALA A 621 -12.73 3.36 -0.44
CA ALA A 621 -13.21 3.59 0.92
C ALA A 621 -14.73 3.56 1.06
N ALA A 622 -15.48 4.10 0.10
CA ALA A 622 -16.95 4.09 0.13
C ALA A 622 -17.52 2.67 0.00
N ALA A 623 -17.06 1.91 -1.00
CA ALA A 623 -17.53 0.55 -1.26
C ALA A 623 -17.14 -0.41 -0.13
N VAL A 624 -15.90 -0.30 0.37
CA VAL A 624 -15.41 -1.08 1.52
C VAL A 624 -16.20 -0.76 2.79
N THR A 625 -16.44 0.52 3.07
CA THR A 625 -17.20 0.92 4.28
C THR A 625 -18.65 0.44 4.20
N GLU A 626 -19.32 0.57 3.05
CA GLU A 626 -20.68 0.04 2.88
C GLU A 626 -20.70 -1.49 3.03
N SER A 627 -19.73 -2.22 2.46
CA SER A 627 -19.61 -3.67 2.62
C SER A 627 -19.48 -4.08 4.10
N LEU A 628 -18.63 -3.40 4.87
CA LEU A 628 -18.47 -3.65 6.31
C LEU A 628 -19.75 -3.36 7.09
N ILE A 629 -20.42 -2.24 6.80
CA ILE A 629 -21.68 -1.89 7.47
C ILE A 629 -22.78 -2.89 7.12
N ALA A 630 -22.88 -3.30 5.85
CA ALA A 630 -23.89 -4.23 5.35
C ALA A 630 -23.69 -5.67 5.86
N ASN A 631 -22.44 -6.08 6.11
CA ASN A 631 -22.10 -7.43 6.54
C ASN A 631 -22.90 -7.85 7.78
N GLU A 632 -23.60 -8.97 7.73
CA GLU A 632 -24.54 -9.38 8.77
C GLU A 632 -23.92 -9.59 10.16
N HIS A 633 -22.60 -9.77 10.29
CA HIS A 633 -21.90 -9.98 11.56
C HIS A 633 -21.62 -8.69 12.34
N ILE A 634 -21.47 -7.55 11.68
CA ILE A 634 -21.31 -6.26 12.38
C ILE A 634 -22.62 -5.90 13.08
N ARG A 635 -22.57 -5.55 14.37
CA ARG A 635 -23.75 -5.22 15.20
C ARG A 635 -23.87 -3.74 15.54
N LYS A 636 -22.76 -3.01 15.47
CA LYS A 636 -22.70 -1.58 15.77
C LYS A 636 -21.59 -0.90 14.98
N VAL A 637 -21.76 0.37 14.66
CA VAL A 637 -20.73 1.18 14.00
C VAL A 637 -20.37 2.34 14.92
N GLU A 638 -19.08 2.53 15.16
CA GLU A 638 -18.55 3.73 15.78
C GLU A 638 -17.70 4.46 14.75
N PHE A 639 -18.09 5.71 14.46
CA PHE A 639 -17.37 6.57 13.53
C PHE A 639 -16.98 7.87 14.21
N ILE A 640 -15.72 8.23 14.05
CA ILE A 640 -15.16 9.49 14.50
C ILE A 640 -14.56 10.21 13.30
N GLY A 641 -15.06 11.40 12.96
CA GLY A 641 -14.62 12.12 11.76
C GLY A 641 -15.50 13.31 11.39
N SER A 642 -15.52 13.69 10.11
CA SER A 642 -16.28 14.87 9.68
C SER A 642 -17.79 14.63 9.70
N ALA A 643 -18.57 15.68 9.96
CA ALA A 643 -20.03 15.57 9.98
C ALA A 643 -20.62 15.20 8.62
N ALA A 644 -19.95 15.58 7.52
CA ALA A 644 -20.36 15.19 6.16
C ALA A 644 -20.30 13.68 5.95
N VAL A 645 -19.18 13.05 6.33
CA VAL A 645 -19.02 11.58 6.23
C VAL A 645 -19.88 10.87 7.27
N GLY A 646 -20.00 11.43 8.47
CA GLY A 646 -20.87 10.89 9.53
C GLY A 646 -22.33 10.75 9.10
N ARG A 647 -22.88 11.72 8.34
CA ARG A 647 -24.23 11.62 7.76
C ARG A 647 -24.35 10.46 6.77
N ILE A 648 -23.34 10.25 5.93
CA ILE A 648 -23.31 9.14 4.96
C ILE A 648 -23.30 7.80 5.72
N ILE A 649 -22.42 7.66 6.71
CA ILE A 649 -22.30 6.44 7.52
C ILE A 649 -23.61 6.16 8.27
N ALA A 650 -24.22 7.19 8.88
CA ALA A 650 -25.50 7.04 9.57
C ALA A 650 -26.61 6.58 8.63
N ALA A 651 -26.70 7.19 7.43
CA ALA A 651 -27.68 6.80 6.43
C ALA A 651 -27.46 5.36 5.95
N THR A 652 -26.22 4.96 5.69
CA THR A 652 -25.89 3.57 5.30
C THR A 652 -26.19 2.59 6.43
N ALA A 653 -25.81 2.90 7.67
CA ALA A 653 -26.12 2.06 8.83
C ALA A 653 -27.64 1.91 9.03
N ALA A 654 -28.42 2.97 8.80
CA ALA A 654 -29.87 2.93 8.88
C ALA A 654 -30.50 2.00 7.84
N LYS A 655 -29.95 1.90 6.62
CA LYS A 655 -30.39 0.90 5.62
C LYS A 655 -30.33 -0.54 6.16
N HIS A 656 -29.39 -0.80 7.06
CA HIS A 656 -29.13 -2.12 7.65
C HIS A 656 -29.54 -2.21 9.13
N LEU A 657 -30.30 -1.23 9.64
CA LEU A 657 -30.79 -1.16 11.02
C LEU A 657 -29.69 -1.28 12.08
N LYS A 658 -28.50 -0.71 11.81
CA LYS A 658 -27.36 -0.78 12.73
C LYS A 658 -27.23 0.49 13.56
N PRO A 659 -27.22 0.40 14.90
CA PRO A 659 -26.97 1.54 15.75
C PRO A 659 -25.58 2.15 15.48
N THR A 660 -25.48 3.47 15.62
CA THR A 660 -24.22 4.20 15.45
C THR A 660 -23.82 4.96 16.71
N ILE A 661 -22.52 5.12 16.92
CA ILE A 661 -21.90 6.12 17.80
C ILE A 661 -21.16 7.08 16.88
N LEU A 662 -21.53 8.36 16.89
CA LEU A 662 -20.99 9.36 15.98
C LEU A 662 -20.35 10.48 16.79
N GLU A 663 -19.03 10.59 16.72
CA GLU A 663 -18.25 11.69 17.27
C GLU A 663 -17.77 12.55 16.11
N LEU A 664 -18.48 13.65 15.85
CA LEU A 664 -18.26 14.46 14.65
C LEU A 664 -17.57 15.79 14.98
N GLY A 665 -17.24 16.54 13.93
CA GLY A 665 -16.64 17.87 14.03
C GLY A 665 -17.43 18.86 14.89
N GLY A 666 -16.81 20.00 15.15
CA GLY A 666 -17.34 21.03 16.03
C GLY A 666 -17.09 22.44 15.53
N LYS A 667 -17.76 23.40 16.18
CA LYS A 667 -17.47 24.83 16.03
C LYS A 667 -17.33 25.45 17.42
N CYS A 668 -16.45 24.90 18.25
CA CYS A 668 -16.53 25.08 19.70
C CYS A 668 -16.33 26.55 20.13
N PRO A 669 -17.25 27.14 20.91
CA PRO A 669 -17.14 28.51 21.38
C PRO A 669 -16.35 28.61 22.69
N ALA A 670 -15.52 29.65 22.81
CA ALA A 670 -14.96 30.13 24.08
C ALA A 670 -15.56 31.50 24.41
N ILE A 671 -16.37 31.56 25.46
CA ILE A 671 -17.06 32.76 25.92
C ILE A 671 -16.24 33.47 26.99
N VAL A 672 -15.95 34.75 26.81
CA VAL A 672 -15.13 35.56 27.72
C VAL A 672 -16.00 36.66 28.32
N LEU A 673 -16.32 36.52 29.61
CA LEU A 673 -17.15 37.46 30.34
C LEU A 673 -16.33 38.64 30.88
N ASP A 674 -17.03 39.67 31.33
CA ASP A 674 -16.48 40.94 31.80
C ASP A 674 -15.66 40.82 33.09
N ASP A 675 -15.87 39.77 33.87
CA ASP A 675 -15.12 39.46 35.09
C ASP A 675 -14.01 38.40 34.88
N ALA A 676 -13.76 37.99 33.64
CA ALA A 676 -12.77 36.96 33.32
C ALA A 676 -11.33 37.38 33.64
N ASP A 677 -10.47 36.40 33.92
CA ASP A 677 -9.02 36.58 33.82
C ASP A 677 -8.64 36.63 32.33
N LEU A 678 -8.52 37.84 31.78
CA LEU A 678 -8.34 38.05 30.33
C LEU A 678 -7.03 37.46 29.81
N ALA A 679 -5.94 37.55 30.57
CA ALA A 679 -4.65 36.99 30.16
C ALA A 679 -4.71 35.46 30.10
N LYS A 680 -5.30 34.83 31.12
CA LYS A 680 -5.52 33.38 31.12
C LYS A 680 -6.46 32.95 29.98
N ALA A 681 -7.56 33.68 29.78
CA ALA A 681 -8.52 33.39 28.72
C ALA A 681 -7.88 33.51 27.32
N ALA A 682 -7.12 34.59 27.07
CA ALA A 682 -6.46 34.83 25.78
C ALA A 682 -5.50 33.69 25.42
N ARG A 683 -4.67 33.26 26.38
CA ARG A 683 -3.76 32.12 26.19
C ARG A 683 -4.51 30.82 25.88
N LEU A 684 -5.58 30.52 26.61
CA LEU A 684 -6.35 29.28 26.42
C LEU A 684 -7.14 29.26 25.10
N CYS A 685 -7.67 30.41 24.69
CA CYS A 685 -8.33 30.58 23.40
C CYS A 685 -7.34 30.46 22.24
N ALA A 686 -6.18 31.13 22.32
CA ALA A 686 -5.14 31.02 21.30
C ALA A 686 -4.65 29.58 21.14
N GLN A 687 -4.29 28.92 22.24
CA GLN A 687 -3.89 27.50 22.22
C GLN A 687 -4.98 26.60 21.66
N GLY A 688 -6.24 26.82 22.03
CA GLY A 688 -7.36 26.04 21.53
C GLY A 688 -7.60 26.20 20.03
N ALA A 689 -7.28 27.37 19.46
CA ALA A 689 -7.50 27.68 18.05
C ALA A 689 -6.39 27.15 17.12
N ILE A 690 -5.13 27.11 17.58
CA ILE A 690 -3.97 26.88 16.69
C ILE A 690 -3.19 25.59 16.96
N LYS A 691 -3.40 24.93 18.12
CA LYS A 691 -2.69 23.69 18.47
C LYS A 691 -3.00 22.56 17.46
N ASN A 692 -1.98 21.77 17.11
CA ASN A 692 -2.08 20.72 16.10
C ASN A 692 -2.57 21.26 14.74
N HIS A 693 -2.08 22.45 14.36
CA HIS A 693 -2.55 23.22 13.20
C HIS A 693 -4.08 23.47 13.22
N GLY A 694 -4.72 23.53 14.40
CA GLY A 694 -6.18 23.64 14.52
C GLY A 694 -6.96 22.37 14.11
N GLN A 695 -6.29 21.25 13.84
CA GLN A 695 -6.89 19.98 13.41
C GLN A 695 -7.43 19.19 14.62
N ILE A 696 -8.29 19.80 15.42
CA ILE A 696 -8.89 19.20 16.61
C ILE A 696 -10.41 19.44 16.54
N CYS A 697 -11.22 18.36 16.56
CA CYS A 697 -12.68 18.47 16.39
C CYS A 697 -13.38 19.33 17.45
N PHE A 698 -12.75 19.50 18.61
CA PHE A 698 -13.19 20.40 19.67
C PHE A 698 -12.22 21.59 19.91
N GLY A 699 -11.45 21.96 18.89
CA GLY A 699 -10.65 23.18 18.84
C GLY A 699 -11.50 24.44 18.96
N THR A 700 -10.91 25.53 19.45
CA THR A 700 -11.60 26.81 19.66
C THR A 700 -11.76 27.52 18.30
N GLU A 701 -12.94 27.39 17.70
CA GLU A 701 -13.27 27.95 16.37
C GLU A 701 -14.02 29.30 16.46
N ARG A 702 -14.63 29.57 17.63
CA ARG A 702 -15.36 30.82 17.91
C ARG A 702 -14.96 31.36 19.27
N ILE A 703 -14.62 32.64 19.32
CA ILE A 703 -14.28 33.35 20.55
C ILE A 703 -15.30 34.46 20.71
N ILE A 704 -16.10 34.41 21.76
CA ILE A 704 -17.22 35.34 21.99
C ILE A 704 -16.87 36.16 23.23
N VAL A 705 -16.61 37.45 23.07
CA VAL A 705 -16.16 38.32 24.17
C VAL A 705 -17.18 39.43 24.43
N LEU A 706 -17.44 39.72 25.72
CA LEU A 706 -18.30 40.84 26.09
C LEU A 706 -17.65 42.18 25.74
N ARG A 707 -18.45 43.12 25.24
CA ARG A 707 -18.01 44.44 24.76
C ARG A 707 -17.17 45.21 25.77
N SER A 708 -17.49 45.11 27.06
CA SER A 708 -16.79 45.83 28.14
C SER A 708 -15.31 45.48 28.30
N VAL A 709 -14.88 44.30 27.82
CA VAL A 709 -13.49 43.82 27.93
C VAL A 709 -12.85 43.47 26.58
N ALA A 710 -13.58 43.65 25.48
CA ALA A 710 -13.17 43.19 24.15
C ALA A 710 -11.84 43.76 23.67
N ASP A 711 -11.62 45.07 23.81
CA ASP A 711 -10.41 45.73 23.30
C ASP A 711 -9.14 45.21 23.98
N ASP A 712 -9.18 45.04 25.31
CA ASP A 712 -8.02 44.56 26.07
C ASP A 712 -7.80 43.06 25.87
N PHE A 713 -8.88 42.28 25.82
CA PHE A 713 -8.81 40.85 25.51
C PHE A 713 -8.25 40.58 24.10
N ILE A 714 -8.69 41.31 23.08
CA ILE A 714 -8.25 41.11 21.68
C ILE A 714 -6.75 41.41 21.54
N LYS A 715 -6.23 42.44 22.22
CA LYS A 715 -4.78 42.74 22.22
C LYS A 715 -3.99 41.54 22.76
N LEU A 716 -4.38 41.01 23.91
CA LEU A 716 -3.74 39.85 24.54
C LEU A 716 -3.86 38.61 23.64
N LEU A 717 -5.03 38.36 23.07
CA LEU A 717 -5.27 37.22 22.19
C LEU A 717 -4.39 37.27 20.93
N VAL A 718 -4.28 38.43 20.29
CA VAL A 718 -3.43 38.62 19.09
C VAL A 718 -1.95 38.41 19.44
N GLU A 719 -1.49 38.87 20.60
CA GLU A 719 -0.11 38.63 21.07
C GLU A 719 0.16 37.13 21.26
N GLU A 720 -0.76 36.41 21.91
CA GLU A 720 -0.66 34.97 22.12
C GLU A 720 -0.65 34.17 20.80
N VAL A 721 -1.44 34.57 19.80
CA VAL A 721 -1.45 33.90 18.50
C VAL A 721 -0.18 34.19 17.69
N LYS A 722 0.32 35.43 17.71
CA LYS A 722 1.51 35.83 16.94
C LYS A 722 2.82 35.24 17.46
N LYS A 723 2.92 34.95 18.76
CA LYS A 723 4.13 34.38 19.35
C LYS A 723 4.26 32.86 19.14
N THR A 724 3.19 32.19 18.72
CA THR A 724 3.19 30.74 18.44
C THR A 724 3.48 30.50 16.96
N PRO A 725 4.52 29.73 16.60
CA PRO A 725 4.79 29.35 15.22
C PRO A 725 3.61 28.61 14.58
N ALA A 726 3.47 28.74 13.26
CA ALA A 726 2.54 27.91 12.51
C ALA A 726 3.05 26.46 12.45
N GLU A 727 2.13 25.52 12.63
CA GLU A 727 2.35 24.09 12.39
C GLU A 727 1.84 23.72 10.98
N SER A 728 1.94 22.45 10.57
CA SER A 728 1.49 22.00 9.25
C SER A 728 0.23 21.13 9.32
N ALA A 729 -0.62 21.22 8.30
CA ALA A 729 -1.69 20.26 8.07
C ALA A 729 -1.13 18.88 7.69
N ILE A 730 -1.92 17.84 7.91
CA ILE A 730 -1.56 16.47 7.49
C ILE A 730 -1.56 16.28 5.96
N SER A 731 -2.17 17.20 5.20
CA SER A 731 -2.13 17.16 3.74
C SER A 731 -2.36 18.52 3.13
N GLU A 732 -1.85 18.69 1.92
CA GLU A 732 -2.11 19.87 1.08
C GLU A 732 -3.61 20.11 0.89
N SER A 733 -4.40 19.05 0.67
CA SER A 733 -5.85 19.16 0.47
C SER A 733 -6.59 19.71 1.70
N ILE A 734 -6.12 19.38 2.91
CA ILE A 734 -6.69 19.92 4.15
C ILE A 734 -6.28 21.38 4.33
N ALA A 735 -5.02 21.71 4.07
CA ALA A 735 -4.53 23.08 4.12
C ALA A 735 -5.29 23.98 3.11
N GLN A 736 -5.46 23.53 1.87
CA GLN A 736 -6.19 24.24 0.83
C GLN A 736 -7.67 24.45 1.18
N ASN A 737 -8.31 23.47 1.81
CA ASN A 737 -9.70 23.64 2.27
C ASN A 737 -9.81 24.76 3.31
N ALA A 738 -8.94 24.78 4.32
CA ALA A 738 -8.91 25.82 5.34
C ALA A 738 -8.61 27.21 4.72
N VAL A 739 -7.64 27.29 3.80
CA VAL A 739 -7.34 28.52 3.04
C VAL A 739 -8.56 28.99 2.24
N SER A 740 -9.34 28.08 1.64
CA SER A 740 -10.54 28.46 0.89
C SER A 740 -11.60 29.13 1.76
N ILE A 741 -11.74 28.69 3.02
CA ILE A 741 -12.69 29.25 3.99
C ILE A 741 -12.21 30.64 4.45
N LEU A 742 -10.91 30.80 4.71
CA LEU A 742 -10.32 32.08 5.08
C LEU A 742 -10.36 33.09 3.92
N LYS A 743 -10.09 32.63 2.68
CA LYS A 743 -10.19 33.45 1.48
C LYS A 743 -11.62 33.95 1.27
N ASP A 744 -12.63 33.11 1.47
CA ASP A 744 -14.04 33.53 1.42
C ASP A 744 -14.32 34.68 2.40
N ALA A 745 -13.80 34.59 3.63
CA ALA A 745 -13.94 35.65 4.62
C ALA A 745 -13.26 36.96 4.17
N LYS A 746 -12.05 36.86 3.61
CA LYS A 746 -11.28 38.02 3.10
C LYS A 746 -11.97 38.70 1.92
N ASP A 747 -12.41 37.92 0.93
CA ASP A 747 -13.07 38.41 -0.28
C ASP A 747 -14.41 39.11 0.04
N LYS A 748 -15.10 38.66 1.10
CA LYS A 748 -16.34 39.26 1.60
C LYS A 748 -16.12 40.39 2.61
N GLY A 749 -14.88 40.85 2.79
CA GLY A 749 -14.56 42.04 3.57
C GLY A 749 -14.48 41.84 5.09
N ALA A 750 -14.37 40.60 5.57
CA ALA A 750 -14.16 40.34 6.99
C ALA A 750 -12.82 40.95 7.46
N LYS A 751 -12.78 41.47 8.68
CA LYS A 751 -11.57 42.10 9.24
C LYS A 751 -10.68 41.04 9.89
N PHE A 752 -9.46 40.89 9.41
CA PHE A 752 -8.46 40.01 10.00
C PHE A 752 -7.73 40.76 11.12
N LEU A 753 -7.77 40.21 12.34
CA LEU A 753 -7.10 40.77 13.53
C LEU A 753 -5.61 40.42 13.54
N CYS A 754 -5.27 39.22 13.05
CA CYS A 754 -3.91 38.77 12.76
C CYS A 754 -3.94 37.62 11.74
N GLY A 755 -2.78 37.32 11.16
CA GLY A 755 -2.70 36.41 10.03
C GLY A 755 -3.37 36.98 8.78
N ASP A 756 -3.19 36.30 7.66
CA ASP A 756 -3.83 36.65 6.38
C ASP A 756 -4.52 35.45 5.72
N GLY A 757 -4.53 34.31 6.42
CA GLY A 757 -5.09 33.04 5.96
C GLY A 757 -4.43 32.44 4.73
N SER A 758 -3.22 32.90 4.38
CA SER A 758 -2.46 32.38 3.24
C SER A 758 -1.57 31.20 3.62
N LEU A 759 -1.22 30.41 2.60
CA LEU A 759 -0.22 29.35 2.70
C LEU A 759 1.17 29.95 2.92
N GLN A 760 1.88 29.46 3.92
CA GLN A 760 3.30 29.76 4.16
C GLN A 760 4.21 28.78 3.39
N ASP A 761 3.74 27.55 3.23
CA ASP A 761 4.28 26.49 2.38
C ASP A 761 3.10 25.62 1.88
N ASN A 762 3.36 24.43 1.32
CA ASN A 762 2.28 23.58 0.77
C ASN A 762 1.24 23.11 1.81
N CYS A 763 1.60 23.04 3.08
CA CYS A 763 0.76 22.47 4.14
C CYS A 763 0.61 23.38 5.38
N SER A 764 1.37 24.46 5.49
CA SER A 764 1.33 25.42 6.60
C SER A 764 0.54 26.68 6.23
N ILE A 765 -0.26 27.18 7.17
CA ILE A 765 -1.16 28.33 7.03
C ILE A 765 -0.83 29.33 8.13
N SER A 766 -0.87 30.63 7.83
CA SER A 766 -0.71 31.65 8.85
C SER A 766 -1.80 31.56 9.93
N ASN A 767 -1.39 31.52 11.21
CA ASN A 767 -2.31 31.54 12.35
C ASN A 767 -3.22 32.78 12.29
N THR A 768 -4.52 32.58 12.16
CA THR A 768 -5.45 33.64 11.72
C THR A 768 -6.61 33.88 12.67
N LEU A 769 -6.87 35.13 13.00
CA LEU A 769 -8.06 35.55 13.75
C LEU A 769 -8.91 36.48 12.90
N VAL A 770 -10.20 36.16 12.75
CA VAL A 770 -11.14 36.95 11.93
C VAL A 770 -12.20 37.56 12.84
N LEU A 771 -12.31 38.89 12.86
CA LEU A 771 -13.39 39.58 13.55
C LEU A 771 -14.68 39.43 12.74
N VAL A 772 -15.71 38.90 13.39
CA VAL A 772 -17.04 38.71 12.82
C VAL A 772 -18.02 39.55 13.64
N ASP A 773 -18.74 40.44 12.96
CA ASP A 773 -19.83 41.18 13.58
C ASP A 773 -21.13 40.38 13.43
N PRO A 774 -21.71 39.88 14.54
CA PRO A 774 -22.94 39.09 14.49
C PRO A 774 -24.16 39.84 13.93
N LYS A 775 -24.11 41.18 13.83
CA LYS A 775 -25.21 42.02 13.32
C LYS A 775 -25.10 42.27 11.81
N THR A 776 -23.91 42.22 11.23
CA THR A 776 -23.66 42.58 9.81
C THR A 776 -23.08 41.46 8.97
N SER A 777 -22.46 40.45 9.58
CA SER A 777 -21.84 39.30 8.91
C SER A 777 -22.55 37.94 9.01
N PRO A 778 -23.79 37.79 9.56
CA PRO A 778 -24.22 36.50 10.08
C PRO A 778 -24.42 35.37 9.05
N ASP A 779 -24.75 35.63 7.78
CA ASP A 779 -25.26 34.57 6.86
C ASP A 779 -24.45 34.38 5.57
N HIS A 780 -23.27 35.00 5.48
CA HIS A 780 -22.48 34.98 4.23
C HIS A 780 -21.05 34.48 4.37
N LEU A 781 -20.47 34.40 5.57
CA LEU A 781 -19.07 33.98 5.73
C LEU A 781 -18.99 32.48 6.04
N ARG A 782 -18.31 31.71 5.20
CA ARG A 782 -18.14 30.25 5.41
C ARG A 782 -17.52 29.93 6.77
N ILE A 783 -16.59 30.75 7.24
CA ILE A 783 -15.91 30.58 8.55
C ILE A 783 -16.87 30.63 9.75
N VAL A 784 -18.11 31.11 9.59
CA VAL A 784 -19.11 31.13 10.67
C VAL A 784 -19.74 29.76 10.85
N ASP A 785 -20.07 29.08 9.74
CA ASP A 785 -20.88 27.86 9.73
C ASP A 785 -20.06 26.58 9.46
N GLU A 786 -18.98 26.69 8.68
CA GLU A 786 -18.10 25.58 8.33
C GLU A 786 -16.99 25.43 9.38
N GLU A 787 -16.69 24.18 9.77
CA GLU A 787 -15.49 23.84 10.55
C GLU A 787 -14.27 24.08 9.64
N THR A 788 -13.35 24.94 10.08
CA THR A 788 -12.18 25.30 9.27
C THR A 788 -11.15 24.18 9.31
N PHE A 789 -11.01 23.54 10.49
CA PHE A 789 -10.03 22.48 10.75
C PHE A 789 -8.60 22.89 10.37
N GLY A 790 -8.29 24.17 10.61
CA GLY A 790 -7.02 24.85 10.37
C GLY A 790 -6.77 25.86 11.49
N PRO A 791 -5.59 26.50 11.57
CA PRO A 791 -5.16 27.27 12.73
C PRO A 791 -5.81 28.66 12.76
N SER A 792 -7.12 28.69 13.01
CA SER A 792 -7.93 29.90 12.93
C SER A 792 -9.10 29.92 13.90
N ALA A 793 -9.55 31.12 14.24
CA ALA A 793 -10.81 31.33 14.97
C ALA A 793 -11.51 32.62 14.54
N SER A 794 -12.84 32.60 14.65
CA SER A 794 -13.66 33.80 14.50
C SER A 794 -13.89 34.46 15.87
N VAL A 795 -13.79 35.79 15.93
CA VAL A 795 -13.95 36.60 17.15
C VAL A 795 -15.22 37.42 17.04
N TYR A 796 -16.11 37.30 18.04
CA TYR A 796 -17.38 38.02 18.12
C TYR A 796 -17.36 38.92 19.34
N ILE A 797 -17.85 40.15 19.17
CA ILE A 797 -18.05 41.09 20.27
C ILE A 797 -19.56 41.19 20.51
N VAL A 798 -20.00 40.84 21.71
CA VAL A 798 -21.42 40.81 22.10
C VAL A 798 -21.70 41.70 23.29
N ASP A 799 -22.95 42.14 23.45
CA ASP A 799 -23.35 43.14 24.43
C ASP A 799 -23.51 42.54 25.84
N ASP A 800 -24.04 41.32 25.94
CA ASP A 800 -24.37 40.67 27.22
C ASP A 800 -24.34 39.12 27.15
N ASP A 801 -24.63 38.49 28.29
CA ASP A 801 -24.69 37.03 28.45
C ASP A 801 -25.73 36.36 27.55
N ALA A 802 -26.88 37.00 27.36
CA ALA A 802 -27.97 36.43 26.59
C ALA A 802 -27.60 36.39 25.10
N GLU A 803 -26.96 37.45 24.59
CA GLU A 803 -26.42 37.46 23.25
C GLU A 803 -25.27 36.46 23.09
N ALA A 804 -24.38 36.32 24.08
CA ALA A 804 -23.30 35.33 24.05
C ALA A 804 -23.84 33.90 23.91
N ILE A 805 -24.86 33.54 24.70
CA ILE A 805 -25.54 32.24 24.63
C ILE A 805 -26.20 32.06 23.25
N ARG A 806 -26.89 33.07 22.74
CA ARG A 806 -27.57 33.03 21.43
C ARG A 806 -26.56 32.76 20.30
N ILE A 807 -25.43 33.47 20.28
CA ILE A 807 -24.39 33.29 19.28
C ILE A 807 -23.71 31.92 19.42
N ALA A 808 -23.45 31.47 20.65
CA ALA A 808 -22.92 30.13 20.88
C ALA A 808 -23.88 29.06 20.33
N ASN A 809 -25.16 29.06 20.74
CA ASN A 809 -26.14 28.04 20.37
C ASN A 809 -26.58 28.07 18.90
N ARG A 810 -26.35 29.18 18.19
CA ARG A 810 -26.67 29.29 16.76
C ARG A 810 -25.98 28.22 15.91
N SER A 811 -24.81 27.73 16.31
CA SER A 811 -24.10 26.73 15.52
C SER A 811 -24.93 25.46 15.31
N ALA A 812 -24.80 24.89 14.12
CA ALA A 812 -25.28 23.55 13.80
C ALA A 812 -24.56 22.45 14.62
N TYR A 813 -23.42 22.78 15.23
CA TYR A 813 -22.60 21.88 16.04
C TYR A 813 -22.83 22.10 17.55
N GLY A 814 -22.42 21.12 18.35
CA GLY A 814 -22.64 21.10 19.79
C GLY A 814 -21.70 20.14 20.54
N LEU A 815 -20.40 20.21 20.24
CA LEU A 815 -19.39 19.37 20.90
C LEU A 815 -18.94 19.99 22.24
N ASN A 816 -17.84 20.75 22.28
CA ASN A 816 -17.36 21.41 23.49
C ASN A 816 -17.66 22.92 23.47
N ALA A 817 -17.75 23.53 24.66
CA ALA A 817 -17.73 24.97 24.86
C ALA A 817 -16.86 25.33 26.08
N ALA A 818 -16.40 26.57 26.15
CA ALA A 818 -15.70 27.12 27.30
C ALA A 818 -16.33 28.44 27.77
N ILE A 819 -16.31 28.69 29.07
CA ILE A 819 -16.75 29.94 29.70
C ILE A 819 -15.63 30.44 30.61
N HIS A 820 -15.16 31.67 30.39
CA HIS A 820 -14.16 32.34 31.20
C HIS A 820 -14.84 33.42 32.06
N THR A 821 -14.78 33.26 33.38
CA THR A 821 -15.42 34.13 34.38
C THR A 821 -14.86 33.82 35.78
N ARG A 822 -14.86 34.79 36.69
CA ARG A 822 -14.54 34.55 38.10
C ARG A 822 -15.76 34.10 38.90
N ASN A 823 -16.96 34.25 38.34
CA ASN A 823 -18.23 33.88 38.98
C ASN A 823 -18.69 32.47 38.57
N LEU A 824 -18.52 31.50 39.48
CA LEU A 824 -18.94 30.11 39.26
C LEU A 824 -20.46 29.96 39.09
N GLU A 825 -21.26 30.71 39.84
CA GLU A 825 -22.73 30.63 39.73
C GLU A 825 -23.20 31.05 38.32
N ARG A 826 -22.64 32.14 37.81
CA ARG A 826 -22.88 32.63 36.43
C ARG A 826 -22.44 31.60 35.40
N ALA A 827 -21.26 31.01 35.58
CA ALA A 827 -20.75 29.95 34.70
C ALA A 827 -21.70 28.74 34.63
N ILE A 828 -22.20 28.25 35.78
CA ILE A 828 -23.12 27.11 35.82
C ILE A 828 -24.48 27.46 35.20
N LYS A 829 -25.03 28.65 35.49
CA LYS A 829 -26.29 29.13 34.90
C LYS A 829 -26.20 29.26 33.38
N MET A 830 -25.11 29.83 32.87
CA MET A 830 -24.86 29.94 31.43
C MET A 830 -24.61 28.57 30.82
N GLY A 831 -23.77 27.73 31.44
CA GLY A 831 -23.43 26.41 30.93
C GLY A 831 -24.65 25.49 30.76
N ARG A 832 -25.66 25.57 31.64
CA ARG A 832 -26.92 24.83 31.49
C ARG A 832 -27.78 25.27 30.30
N GLN A 833 -27.56 26.48 29.79
CA GLN A 833 -28.28 27.01 28.63
C GLN A 833 -27.54 26.75 27.30
N LEU A 834 -26.26 26.38 27.37
CA LEU A 834 -25.46 26.05 26.20
C LEU A 834 -25.82 24.65 25.68
N GLU A 835 -26.06 24.55 24.37
CA GLU A 835 -26.44 23.30 23.69
C GLU A 835 -25.19 22.54 23.21
N TYR A 836 -24.35 22.13 24.16
CA TYR A 836 -23.07 21.45 23.95
C TYR A 836 -22.97 20.25 24.89
N GLY A 837 -22.32 19.18 24.42
CA GLY A 837 -22.12 17.99 25.24
C GLY A 837 -21.21 18.24 26.45
N GLN A 838 -20.26 19.17 26.33
CA GLN A 838 -19.30 19.50 27.37
C GLN A 838 -19.10 21.01 27.47
N VAL A 839 -19.17 21.53 28.68
CA VAL A 839 -18.94 22.95 28.96
C VAL A 839 -17.88 23.09 30.05
N HIS A 840 -16.79 23.79 29.72
CA HIS A 840 -15.63 23.93 30.60
C HIS A 840 -15.53 25.35 31.16
N THR A 841 -15.41 25.50 32.48
CA THR A 841 -15.20 26.83 33.08
C THR A 841 -13.71 27.09 33.30
N ASN A 842 -13.21 28.23 32.83
CA ASN A 842 -11.81 28.67 32.97
C ASN A 842 -10.75 27.69 32.46
N SER A 843 -11.09 26.94 31.41
CA SER A 843 -10.24 25.99 30.69
C SER A 843 -10.35 26.22 29.17
N SER A 844 -9.52 25.55 28.38
CA SER A 844 -9.64 25.55 26.91
C SER A 844 -10.79 24.65 26.46
N THR A 845 -11.35 24.88 25.27
CA THR A 845 -12.29 23.94 24.63
C THR A 845 -11.64 22.57 24.39
N VAL A 846 -10.31 22.51 24.32
CA VAL A 846 -9.48 21.30 24.10
C VAL A 846 -9.35 20.39 25.33
N TYR A 847 -10.08 20.68 26.41
CA TYR A 847 -10.08 19.83 27.61
C TYR A 847 -10.84 18.51 27.39
N ILE A 848 -10.25 17.42 27.88
CA ILE A 848 -10.86 16.09 27.93
C ILE A 848 -10.63 15.47 29.31
N SER A 849 -11.51 14.55 29.72
CA SER A 849 -11.37 13.78 30.96
C SER A 849 -11.79 12.32 30.73
N PRO A 850 -10.98 11.34 31.17
CA PRO A 850 -11.35 9.92 31.06
C PRO A 850 -12.57 9.55 31.90
N THR A 851 -12.82 10.27 33.01
CA THR A 851 -13.91 9.96 33.95
C THR A 851 -15.25 10.62 33.55
N GLY A 852 -15.18 11.66 32.71
CA GLY A 852 -16.33 12.46 32.32
C GLY A 852 -16.93 11.98 30.99
N PRO A 853 -18.25 12.13 30.80
CA PRO A 853 -18.88 11.81 29.52
C PRO A 853 -18.30 12.68 28.42
N GLN A 854 -18.02 12.08 27.27
CA GLN A 854 -17.55 12.80 26.09
C GLN A 854 -18.38 12.42 24.87
N GLY A 855 -19.20 13.35 24.38
CA GLY A 855 -19.93 13.20 23.13
C GLY A 855 -20.63 14.50 22.75
N GLY A 856 -21.02 14.64 21.49
CA GLY A 856 -21.65 15.85 20.96
C GLY A 856 -23.17 15.79 20.94
N VAL A 857 -23.79 16.95 20.67
CA VAL A 857 -25.19 17.07 20.26
C VAL A 857 -25.29 17.77 18.89
N LYS A 858 -26.49 17.77 18.30
CA LYS A 858 -26.78 18.36 16.97
C LYS A 858 -25.89 17.74 15.88
N GLY A 859 -25.28 18.56 15.01
CA GLY A 859 -24.37 18.14 13.94
C GLY A 859 -23.04 17.56 14.43
N SER A 860 -22.72 17.64 15.72
CA SER A 860 -21.55 16.98 16.31
C SER A 860 -21.76 15.50 16.62
N GLY A 861 -22.93 14.96 16.28
CA GLY A 861 -23.24 13.53 16.37
C GLY A 861 -24.03 13.16 17.63
N TRP A 862 -23.92 11.90 18.02
CA TRP A 862 -24.66 11.32 19.15
C TRP A 862 -23.97 10.06 19.69
N GLY A 863 -24.33 9.73 20.93
CA GLY A 863 -23.58 8.79 21.74
C GLY A 863 -22.67 9.55 22.71
N THR A 864 -22.08 8.83 23.64
CA THR A 864 -21.24 9.36 24.68
C THR A 864 -20.19 8.31 24.96
N GLN A 865 -18.95 8.72 25.01
CA GLN A 865 -17.81 7.89 25.31
C GLN A 865 -17.33 8.12 26.75
N ASN A 866 -16.42 7.24 27.16
CA ASN A 866 -15.67 7.26 28.42
C ASN A 866 -16.42 6.74 29.65
N ALA A 867 -15.67 6.15 30.57
CA ALA A 867 -16.14 5.60 31.84
C ALA A 867 -17.43 4.75 31.66
N SER A 868 -18.25 4.63 32.71
CA SER A 868 -19.50 3.86 32.62
C SER A 868 -20.48 4.40 31.56
N TRP A 869 -20.42 5.70 31.24
CA TRP A 869 -21.29 6.36 30.26
C TRP A 869 -21.13 5.75 28.86
N GLY A 870 -19.88 5.55 28.43
CA GLY A 870 -19.58 4.98 27.12
C GLY A 870 -19.68 3.47 27.07
N LEU A 871 -19.30 2.77 28.15
CA LEU A 871 -19.39 1.31 28.17
C LEU A 871 -20.84 0.82 27.98
N ASP A 872 -21.83 1.53 28.51
CA ASP A 872 -23.25 1.20 28.35
C ASP A 872 -23.70 1.15 26.88
N LEU A 873 -23.04 1.89 25.98
CA LEU A 873 -23.37 1.87 24.55
C LEU A 873 -22.95 0.57 23.85
N TYR A 874 -22.07 -0.24 24.43
CA TYR A 874 -21.67 -1.52 23.84
C TYR A 874 -22.46 -2.71 24.40
N TYR A 875 -23.53 -2.44 25.17
CA TYR A 875 -24.47 -3.44 25.64
C TYR A 875 -25.85 -3.28 24.99
N HIS A 876 -26.54 -4.40 24.77
CA HIS A 876 -27.99 -4.42 24.64
C HIS A 876 -28.62 -4.89 25.96
N THR A 877 -29.83 -4.44 26.22
CA THR A 877 -30.55 -4.77 27.46
C THR A 877 -31.47 -5.95 27.18
N LYS A 878 -31.33 -7.04 27.95
CA LYS A 878 -32.14 -8.26 27.79
C LYS A 878 -32.94 -8.52 29.05
N GLN A 879 -34.24 -8.69 28.90
CA GLN A 879 -35.13 -9.11 29.98
C GLN A 879 -35.31 -10.62 29.96
N ILE A 880 -35.18 -11.26 31.13
CA ILE A 880 -35.55 -12.65 31.37
C ILE A 880 -36.54 -12.65 32.54
N SER A 881 -37.74 -13.15 32.32
CA SER A 881 -38.73 -13.32 33.37
C SER A 881 -38.92 -14.81 33.68
N TRP A 882 -38.87 -15.14 34.96
CA TRP A 882 -39.30 -16.43 35.49
C TRP A 882 -40.72 -16.28 36.05
N HIS A 883 -41.61 -17.18 35.66
CA HIS A 883 -43.01 -17.24 36.10
C HIS A 883 -43.19 -18.54 36.86
N GLY A 884 -43.55 -18.44 38.15
CA GLY A 884 -43.83 -19.59 38.98
C GLY A 884 -45.24 -20.15 38.76
N GLU A 885 -45.56 -21.20 39.51
CA GLU A 885 -46.80 -21.97 39.38
C GLU A 885 -48.05 -21.12 39.64
N ASP A 886 -47.96 -20.12 40.52
CA ASP A 886 -49.09 -19.27 40.94
C ASP A 886 -49.21 -17.96 40.12
N SER A 887 -48.44 -17.85 39.02
CA SER A 887 -48.39 -16.61 38.23
C SER A 887 -49.64 -16.35 37.38
N GLY A 888 -50.57 -17.30 37.25
CA GLY A 888 -51.90 -17.06 36.70
C GLY A 888 -52.00 -16.95 35.16
N ASN A 889 -51.11 -17.63 34.42
CA ASN A 889 -51.31 -18.03 33.01
C ASN A 889 -50.34 -19.16 32.66
#